data_AF-A0A914AH06-F1
#
_entry.id   AF-A0A914AH06-F1
#
_cell.length_a   1.000
_cell.length_b   1.000
_cell.length_c   1.000
_cell.angle_alpha   90.00
_cell.angle_beta   90.00
_cell.angle_gamma   90.00
#
_symmetry.space_group_name_H-M   'P 1'
#
loop_
_entity.id
_entity.type
_entity.pdbx_description
1 polymer ?
#
loop_
_entity_poly.entity_id
_entity_poly.type
_entity_poly.pdbx_seq_one_letter_code
_entity_poly.pdbx_strand_id
1 'polypeptide(L)'
;MCLSFISLQTSRRMSAKTKAVRSIQRSRYYSGFKELISSSNRAKSDFFRLIRDEVHKSFQFVLNDGGSALCDSSLNLPDLKAYNFEEIEQNLATECPALLAALQGCVMKSKKKTDKQRTAMVGTIASMLGHFRRPRKCCQLQTLNGIQMWMAGCKRKVFTRFNHLSWCVGVTGARKAVDRITNNHDEKLQGWKNALTRFDRGEFWTEKEPLGYSLCFDNVNHFITARHQSKQRQNRQLNLTQMYASRDRIPTTDLSNDKPDSDTIRGIPVSHLLPSSQEECMLRDEMVIITSRILCQEITPLRHLKNEWDIVHQYSEESSKQSDMVPLGVIEKDESKTDEMIEILDTLHKYVPRNERDGPGTLILHGDGLSCERVKDAQNARINGATQWAQLTGLQPCVQEWHKQVIILQDIYNHLYNSTSGKDKMTLFHLRNVFGHHNVTATVKKSYNFNAEFLEFATHGFIAAYALHLVGSQHSHQPLDIPSSKEDQVQYVTSISRQIVDDVFLPSQAANILHSPYCVCKDYVDETTMICCDNTHCQEGSWFHLQCVGIPEDRVPKGKWYCSTECRRASSHKKKKSCKRETKTNEQAKIDRVREYNKSVIFHGLNFLIRRDAIRQNDGNRMIAHWKSDLVTFLTGTHNKYMVLAHRLLMGVNGAFSDRIAKTLVWNRTVNPSGCPGRNIAMDLQMEMLNKTYKENVRVSRGKLTSATINRHSKIIGIGQSLSNLYDELTSTRSPQSATSSPDRTTDTQALIKMVLDYNSFDNIPGRAHDSFPQFQHQRPPLEEPAKLKAKLNKLTESMADRSHLVESLNQ
;
A
#
# COMPACT_ATOMS: atom_id res chain seq x y z
N MET A 1 -12.79 -107.82 31.72
CA MET A 1 -14.21 -107.39 31.78
C MET A 1 -14.27 -105.97 32.28
N CYS A 2 -15.11 -105.16 31.63
CA CYS A 2 -15.70 -103.88 32.06
C CYS A 2 -14.73 -102.70 32.30
N LEU A 3 -14.60 -101.75 31.36
CA LEU A 3 -15.51 -100.64 30.99
C LEU A 3 -15.55 -99.48 32.01
N SER A 4 -15.21 -98.30 31.47
CA SER A 4 -15.41 -96.92 31.95
C SER A 4 -14.74 -96.51 33.26
N PHE A 5 -13.70 -95.67 33.15
CA PHE A 5 -13.69 -94.26 33.62
C PHE A 5 -12.31 -93.62 33.32
N ILE A 6 -12.36 -92.40 32.74
CA ILE A 6 -11.32 -91.35 32.78
C ILE A 6 -10.05 -91.57 31.94
N SER A 7 -10.04 -91.02 30.72
CA SER A 7 -8.81 -90.44 30.15
C SER A 7 -8.86 -88.92 30.32
N LEU A 8 -8.44 -88.49 31.51
CA LEU A 8 -8.00 -87.13 31.80
C LEU A 8 -6.70 -86.89 30.99
N GLN A 9 -6.81 -86.61 29.69
CA GLN A 9 -5.72 -85.92 29.01
C GLN A 9 -5.71 -84.48 29.48
N THR A 10 -4.93 -84.24 30.53
CA THR A 10 -4.44 -82.91 30.88
C THR A 10 -3.96 -82.21 29.62
N SER A 11 -4.71 -81.21 29.15
CA SER A 11 -4.21 -80.16 28.26
C SER A 11 -3.01 -79.54 28.98
N ARG A 12 -1.80 -80.06 28.71
CA ARG A 12 -0.55 -79.40 29.12
C ARG A 12 -0.62 -78.02 28.49
N ARG A 13 -0.89 -76.99 29.30
CA ARG A 13 -0.80 -75.59 28.88
C ARG A 13 0.54 -75.44 28.18
N MET A 14 0.49 -75.34 26.85
CA MET A 14 1.71 -75.21 26.07
C MET A 14 2.49 -74.02 26.58
N SER A 15 3.78 -74.22 26.86
CA SER A 15 4.65 -73.12 27.27
C SER A 15 4.62 -72.03 26.20
N ALA A 16 4.71 -70.76 26.61
CA ALA A 16 4.70 -69.64 25.68
C ALA A 16 5.82 -69.74 24.62
N LYS A 17 6.98 -70.33 24.98
CA LYS A 17 8.05 -70.66 24.03
C LYS A 17 7.60 -71.67 22.97
N THR A 18 6.89 -72.73 23.35
CA THR A 18 6.36 -73.73 22.41
C THR A 18 5.30 -73.13 21.47
N LYS A 19 4.46 -72.21 21.98
CA LYS A 19 3.48 -71.48 21.16
C LYS A 19 4.15 -70.53 20.17
N ALA A 20 5.22 -69.86 20.60
CA ALA A 20 6.01 -69.00 19.73
C ALA A 20 6.71 -69.78 18.62
N VAL A 21 7.38 -70.89 18.94
CA VAL A 21 8.06 -71.76 17.97
C VAL A 21 7.07 -72.28 16.92
N ARG A 22 5.90 -72.75 17.33
CA ARG A 22 4.85 -73.17 16.38
C ARG A 22 4.35 -72.04 15.50
N SER A 23 4.28 -70.82 16.04
CA SER A 23 3.87 -69.64 15.26
C SER A 23 4.92 -69.29 14.21
N ILE A 24 6.21 -69.32 14.57
CA ILE A 24 7.34 -69.07 13.65
C ILE A 24 7.42 -70.15 12.57
N GLN A 25 7.28 -71.44 12.92
CA GLN A 25 7.25 -72.56 11.97
C GLN A 25 6.11 -72.47 10.95
N ARG A 26 5.02 -71.77 11.29
CA ARG A 26 3.87 -71.50 10.41
C ARG A 26 3.99 -70.15 9.70
N SER A 27 5.18 -69.55 9.68
CA SER A 27 5.44 -68.21 9.11
C SER A 27 4.61 -67.08 9.73
N ARG A 28 4.03 -67.29 10.93
CA ARG A 28 3.30 -66.27 11.69
C ARG A 28 4.25 -65.54 12.64
N TYR A 29 5.22 -64.85 12.05
CA TYR A 29 6.32 -64.20 12.78
C TYR A 29 5.84 -63.18 13.81
N TYR A 30 4.88 -62.32 13.47
CA TYR A 30 4.32 -61.34 14.41
C TYR A 30 3.77 -62.01 15.68
N SER A 31 2.93 -63.05 15.52
CA SER A 31 2.36 -63.80 16.64
C SER A 31 3.45 -64.53 17.43
N GLY A 32 4.46 -65.07 16.76
CA GLY A 32 5.60 -65.72 17.40
C GLY A 32 6.44 -64.76 18.25
N PHE A 33 6.83 -63.62 17.70
CA PHE A 33 7.58 -62.59 18.42
C PHE A 33 6.75 -61.96 19.54
N LYS A 34 5.47 -61.68 19.31
CA LYS A 34 4.56 -61.16 20.33
C LYS A 34 4.47 -62.10 21.54
N GLU A 35 4.34 -63.40 21.31
CA GLU A 35 4.29 -64.40 22.37
C GLU A 35 5.64 -64.51 23.11
N LEU A 36 6.79 -64.40 22.43
CA LEU A 36 8.11 -64.41 23.09
C LEU A 36 8.34 -63.16 23.95
N ILE A 37 7.99 -61.99 23.41
CA ILE A 37 8.18 -60.69 24.07
C ILE A 37 7.27 -60.57 25.29
N SER A 38 6.04 -61.09 25.23
CA SER A 38 5.07 -61.03 26.32
C SER A 38 5.39 -61.99 27.47
N SER A 39 6.09 -63.09 27.19
CA SER A 39 6.26 -64.19 28.15
C SER A 39 7.68 -64.36 28.71
N SER A 40 8.70 -63.71 28.14
CA SER A 40 10.10 -63.85 28.56
C SER A 40 10.85 -62.53 28.58
N ASN A 41 11.28 -62.10 29.78
CA ASN A 41 12.06 -60.86 29.95
C ASN A 41 13.40 -60.91 29.20
N ARG A 42 14.06 -62.08 29.14
CA ARG A 42 15.32 -62.25 28.39
C ARG A 42 15.10 -62.13 26.89
N ALA A 43 14.06 -62.78 26.36
CA ALA A 43 13.72 -62.68 24.94
C ALA A 43 13.32 -61.25 24.55
N LYS A 44 12.57 -60.57 25.42
CA LYS A 44 12.23 -59.16 25.27
C LYS A 44 13.49 -58.27 25.22
N SER A 45 14.41 -58.45 26.17
CA SER A 45 15.69 -57.71 26.20
C SER A 45 16.52 -57.92 24.94
N ASP A 46 16.73 -59.17 24.53
CA ASP A 46 17.56 -59.51 23.37
C ASP A 46 16.92 -59.02 22.06
N PHE A 47 15.59 -59.07 21.95
CA PHE A 47 14.86 -58.53 20.81
C PHE A 47 15.02 -57.01 20.67
N PHE A 48 14.86 -56.25 21.75
CA PHE A 48 15.06 -54.80 21.71
C PHE A 48 16.53 -54.40 21.50
N ARG A 49 17.49 -55.24 21.93
CA ARG A 49 18.91 -55.08 21.59
C ARG A 49 19.13 -55.22 20.09
N LEU A 50 18.56 -56.25 19.46
CA LEU A 50 18.64 -56.46 18.01
C LEU A 50 18.04 -55.28 17.23
N ILE A 51 16.85 -54.82 17.61
CA ILE A 51 16.22 -53.64 16.98
C ILE A 51 17.11 -52.40 17.11
N ARG A 52 17.67 -52.15 18.29
CA ARG A 52 18.55 -50.99 18.52
C ARG A 52 19.76 -51.03 17.59
N ASP A 53 20.40 -52.19 17.46
CA ASP A 53 21.62 -52.33 16.67
C ASP A 53 21.32 -52.19 15.17
N GLU A 54 20.17 -52.71 14.70
CA GLU A 54 19.69 -52.50 13.33
C GLU A 54 19.38 -51.02 13.06
N VAL A 55 18.59 -50.37 13.93
CA VAL A 55 18.30 -48.93 13.82
C VAL A 55 19.59 -48.11 13.78
N HIS A 56 20.57 -48.44 14.63
CA HIS A 56 21.85 -47.73 14.64
C HIS A 56 22.56 -47.84 13.29
N LYS A 57 22.64 -49.05 12.73
CA LYS A 57 23.32 -49.34 11.46
C LYS A 57 22.60 -48.67 10.28
N SER A 58 21.30 -48.90 10.15
CA SER A 58 20.48 -48.38 9.05
C SER A 58 20.39 -46.86 9.09
N PHE A 59 20.23 -46.25 10.27
CA PHE A 59 20.25 -44.80 10.38
C PHE A 59 21.63 -44.22 10.08
N GLN A 60 22.72 -44.90 10.45
CA GLN A 60 24.07 -44.48 10.08
C GLN A 60 24.30 -44.51 8.57
N PHE A 61 23.68 -45.45 7.86
CA PHE A 61 23.68 -45.52 6.39
C PHE A 61 22.99 -44.28 5.80
N VAL A 62 21.76 -43.98 6.24
CA VAL A 62 21.01 -42.77 5.83
C VAL A 62 21.82 -41.49 6.04
N LEU A 63 22.54 -41.38 7.16
CA LEU A 63 23.35 -40.19 7.46
C LEU A 63 24.67 -40.08 6.66
N ASN A 64 25.11 -41.17 6.04
CA ASN A 64 26.33 -41.22 5.24
C ASN A 64 26.04 -41.07 3.75
N ASP A 65 24.83 -41.39 3.31
CA ASP A 65 24.37 -41.15 1.95
C ASP A 65 24.32 -39.64 1.65
N GLY A 66 25.02 -39.23 0.60
CA GLY A 66 25.09 -37.84 0.16
C GLY A 66 23.82 -37.35 -0.54
N GLY A 67 22.92 -38.26 -0.93
CA GLY A 67 21.63 -37.96 -1.57
C GLY A 67 20.43 -37.99 -0.62
N SER A 68 20.63 -38.25 0.67
CA SER A 68 19.51 -38.33 1.62
C SER A 68 18.88 -36.96 1.87
N ALA A 69 17.54 -36.89 1.80
CA ALA A 69 16.74 -35.70 2.15
C ALA A 69 16.97 -35.17 3.58
N LEU A 70 17.57 -35.97 4.47
CA LEU A 70 17.94 -35.55 5.82
C LEU A 70 19.26 -34.76 5.88
N CYS A 71 20.15 -34.95 4.91
CA CYS A 71 21.54 -34.53 5.02
C CYS A 71 22.03 -33.84 3.75
N ASP A 72 21.60 -32.60 3.59
CA ASP A 72 22.16 -31.67 2.62
C ASP A 72 22.91 -30.52 3.33
N SER A 73 24.14 -30.32 2.86
CA SER A 73 25.08 -29.33 3.40
C SER A 73 24.85 -27.91 2.87
N SER A 74 24.04 -27.76 1.82
CA SER A 74 23.74 -26.47 1.23
C SER A 74 22.62 -25.75 1.99
N LEU A 75 22.86 -24.46 2.24
CA LEU A 75 22.02 -23.60 3.09
C LEU A 75 21.66 -22.30 2.34
N ASN A 76 21.51 -22.39 1.03
CA ASN A 76 20.99 -21.31 0.19
C ASN A 76 19.45 -21.31 0.20
N LEU A 77 18.83 -20.30 -0.42
CA LEU A 77 17.37 -20.17 -0.43
C LEU A 77 16.65 -21.28 -1.23
N PRO A 78 17.10 -21.67 -2.44
CA PRO A 78 16.54 -22.80 -3.17
C PRO A 78 16.47 -24.09 -2.35
N ASP A 79 17.56 -24.48 -1.69
CA ASP A 79 17.63 -25.75 -0.97
C ASP A 79 16.74 -25.74 0.28
N LEU A 80 16.66 -24.60 0.98
CA LEU A 80 15.71 -24.44 2.07
C LEU A 80 14.27 -24.57 1.59
N LYS A 81 13.94 -24.08 0.39
CA LYS A 81 12.60 -24.20 -0.20
C LYS A 81 12.29 -25.62 -0.70
N ALA A 82 13.30 -26.38 -1.08
CA ALA A 82 13.15 -27.76 -1.52
C ALA A 82 12.98 -28.75 -0.35
N TYR A 83 13.35 -28.34 0.88
CA TYR A 83 13.23 -29.16 2.08
C TYR A 83 11.79 -29.70 2.25
N ASN A 84 11.63 -31.02 2.34
CA ASN A 84 10.31 -31.66 2.40
C ASN A 84 10.30 -32.84 3.40
N PHE A 85 9.32 -32.85 4.31
CA PHE A 85 9.16 -33.92 5.29
C PHE A 85 8.68 -35.26 4.69
N GLU A 86 7.95 -35.24 3.58
CA GLU A 86 7.48 -36.46 2.90
C GLU A 86 8.66 -37.24 2.33
N GLU A 87 9.62 -36.55 1.74
CA GLU A 87 10.84 -37.16 1.21
C GLU A 87 11.68 -37.79 2.32
N ILE A 88 11.78 -37.13 3.48
CA ILE A 88 12.43 -37.70 4.68
C ILE A 88 11.70 -38.97 5.15
N GLU A 89 10.37 -38.97 5.20
CA GLU A 89 9.59 -40.14 5.61
C GLU A 89 9.77 -41.30 4.61
N GLN A 90 9.79 -41.03 3.31
CA GLN A 90 10.05 -42.03 2.26
C GLN A 90 11.47 -42.61 2.35
N ASN A 91 12.49 -41.75 2.52
CA ASN A 91 13.87 -42.18 2.72
C ASN A 91 13.99 -43.11 3.93
N LEU A 92 13.34 -42.77 5.05
CA LEU A 92 13.33 -43.63 6.23
C LEU A 92 12.52 -44.92 6.02
N ALA A 93 11.46 -44.91 5.22
CA ALA A 93 10.67 -46.11 4.92
C ALA A 93 11.50 -47.15 4.16
N THR A 94 12.34 -46.70 3.22
CA THR A 94 13.22 -47.54 2.42
C THR A 94 14.44 -47.99 3.22
N GLU A 95 15.15 -47.05 3.84
CA GLU A 95 16.50 -47.31 4.37
C GLU A 95 16.55 -47.55 5.88
N CYS A 96 15.55 -47.08 6.65
CA CYS A 96 15.52 -47.25 8.11
C CYS A 96 14.09 -47.53 8.65
N PRO A 97 13.39 -48.57 8.16
CA PRO A 97 11.97 -48.80 8.43
C PRO A 97 11.68 -49.03 9.92
N ALA A 98 12.62 -49.61 10.67
CA ALA A 98 12.46 -49.84 12.11
C ALA A 98 12.36 -48.53 12.91
N LEU A 99 13.14 -47.51 12.55
CA LEU A 99 13.05 -46.19 13.18
C LEU A 99 11.74 -45.51 12.80
N LEU A 100 11.37 -45.55 11.52
CA LEU A 100 10.13 -44.96 11.05
C LEU A 100 8.92 -45.55 11.77
N ALA A 101 8.84 -46.89 11.86
CA ALA A 101 7.74 -47.57 12.54
C ALA A 101 7.64 -47.18 14.02
N ALA A 102 8.78 -47.04 14.71
CA ALA A 102 8.81 -46.58 16.10
C ALA A 102 8.30 -45.14 16.24
N LEU A 103 8.79 -44.23 15.39
CA LEU A 103 8.35 -42.83 15.38
C LEU A 103 6.86 -42.71 15.07
N GLN A 104 6.39 -43.36 14.01
CA GLN A 104 4.98 -43.40 13.64
C GLN A 104 4.12 -43.93 14.80
N GLY A 105 4.53 -45.04 15.44
CA GLY A 105 3.87 -45.58 16.62
C GLY A 105 3.74 -44.58 17.78
N CYS A 106 4.74 -43.70 17.97
CA CYS A 106 4.71 -42.66 19.00
C CYS A 106 3.78 -41.48 18.67
N VAL A 107 3.60 -41.12 17.40
CA VAL A 107 2.74 -39.99 16.98
C VAL A 107 1.31 -40.39 16.60
N MET A 108 1.02 -41.69 16.46
CA MET A 108 -0.34 -42.19 16.22
C MET A 108 -1.28 -41.85 17.39
N LYS A 109 -2.30 -41.04 17.13
CA LYS A 109 -3.48 -40.87 18.00
C LYS A 109 -4.69 -41.56 17.37
N SER A 110 -5.61 -42.05 18.20
CA SER A 110 -6.91 -42.58 17.76
C SER A 110 -7.62 -41.63 16.77
N LYS A 111 -7.78 -42.10 15.52
CA LYS A 111 -8.66 -41.64 14.42
C LYS A 111 -8.74 -40.16 13.96
N LYS A 112 -7.98 -39.18 14.47
CA LYS A 112 -8.29 -37.75 14.14
C LYS A 112 -7.17 -36.77 13.76
N LYS A 113 -5.90 -37.16 13.55
CA LYS A 113 -4.91 -36.25 12.92
C LYS A 113 -4.86 -36.45 11.42
N THR A 114 -4.77 -35.36 10.66
CA THR A 114 -4.50 -35.38 9.22
C THR A 114 -3.09 -35.89 8.95
N ASP A 115 -2.92 -36.66 7.87
CA ASP A 115 -1.68 -37.38 7.52
C ASP A 115 -0.44 -36.45 7.55
N LYS A 116 -0.60 -35.22 7.04
CA LYS A 116 0.45 -34.19 6.96
C LYS A 116 1.05 -33.78 8.32
N GLN A 117 0.24 -33.69 9.37
CA GLN A 117 0.74 -33.36 10.72
C GLN A 117 1.59 -34.47 11.33
N ARG A 118 1.28 -35.74 11.01
CA ARG A 118 2.10 -36.88 11.44
C ARG A 118 3.46 -36.81 10.76
N THR A 119 3.46 -36.65 9.44
CA THR A 119 4.67 -36.52 8.63
C THR A 119 5.56 -35.39 9.11
N ALA A 120 4.99 -34.21 9.41
CA ALA A 120 5.76 -33.09 9.96
C ALA A 120 6.43 -33.41 11.31
N MET A 121 5.73 -34.11 12.22
CA MET A 121 6.30 -34.52 13.51
C MET A 121 7.41 -35.58 13.35
N VAL A 122 7.17 -36.60 12.51
CA VAL A 122 8.18 -37.64 12.21
C VAL A 122 9.43 -37.00 11.60
N GLY A 123 9.26 -36.18 10.56
CA GLY A 123 10.35 -35.48 9.89
C GLY A 123 11.11 -34.53 10.81
N THR A 124 10.42 -33.83 11.72
CA THR A 124 11.06 -32.99 12.73
C THR A 124 11.95 -33.81 13.68
N ILE A 125 11.42 -34.90 14.24
CA ILE A 125 12.19 -35.75 15.17
C ILE A 125 13.38 -36.39 14.45
N ALA A 126 13.17 -36.92 13.24
CA ALA A 126 14.23 -37.49 12.41
C ALA A 126 15.34 -36.47 12.14
N SER A 127 14.98 -35.22 11.85
CA SER A 127 15.94 -34.14 11.61
C SER A 127 16.70 -33.74 12.88
N MET A 128 16.07 -33.77 14.05
CA MET A 128 16.76 -33.54 15.33
C MET A 128 17.77 -34.66 15.62
N LEU A 129 17.40 -35.92 15.38
CA LEU A 129 18.28 -37.07 15.54
C LEU A 129 19.46 -37.01 14.55
N GLY A 130 19.19 -36.67 13.29
CA GLY A 130 20.22 -36.47 12.26
C GLY A 130 21.18 -35.35 12.63
N HIS A 131 20.66 -34.19 13.05
CA HIS A 131 21.48 -33.07 13.50
C HIS A 131 22.34 -33.42 14.72
N PHE A 132 21.79 -34.17 15.67
CA PHE A 132 22.55 -34.61 16.84
C PHE A 132 23.77 -35.45 16.45
N ARG A 133 23.64 -36.35 15.46
CA ARG A 133 24.74 -37.22 15.01
C ARG A 133 25.68 -36.53 14.01
N ARG A 134 25.16 -35.66 13.15
CA ARG A 134 25.89 -35.01 12.04
C ARG A 134 25.48 -33.53 11.89
N PRO A 135 25.83 -32.65 12.85
CA PRO A 135 25.32 -31.28 12.90
C PRO A 135 25.75 -30.37 11.74
N ARG A 136 26.79 -30.76 10.99
CA ARG A 136 27.24 -30.01 9.80
C ARG A 136 26.52 -30.41 8.51
N LYS A 137 26.01 -31.64 8.42
CA LYS A 137 25.36 -32.16 7.22
C LYS A 137 23.84 -32.11 7.32
N CYS A 138 23.29 -32.37 8.50
CA CYS A 138 21.84 -32.51 8.67
C CYS A 138 21.39 -31.31 9.52
N CYS A 139 21.32 -30.11 8.92
CA CYS A 139 21.10 -28.85 9.64
C CYS A 139 20.15 -27.86 8.96
N GLN A 140 19.48 -28.26 7.88
CA GLN A 140 18.57 -27.39 7.12
C GLN A 140 17.39 -26.94 7.99
N LEU A 141 16.62 -27.86 8.58
CA LEU A 141 15.52 -27.53 9.48
C LEU A 141 16.00 -26.72 10.70
N GLN A 142 17.14 -27.09 11.29
CA GLN A 142 17.72 -26.35 12.42
C GLN A 142 18.14 -24.93 12.03
N THR A 143 18.60 -24.74 10.80
CA THR A 143 18.93 -23.43 10.24
C THR A 143 17.68 -22.60 10.04
N LEU A 144 16.63 -23.19 9.44
CA LEU A 144 15.32 -22.55 9.27
C LEU A 144 14.71 -22.13 10.61
N ASN A 145 14.68 -23.04 11.60
CA ASN A 145 14.29 -22.75 12.98
C ASN A 145 15.11 -21.59 13.57
N GLY A 146 16.43 -21.61 13.36
CA GLY A 146 17.33 -20.57 13.85
C GLY A 146 17.05 -19.19 13.23
N ILE A 147 16.73 -19.15 11.93
CA ILE A 147 16.35 -17.91 11.22
C ILE A 147 15.02 -17.39 11.77
N GLN A 148 14.00 -18.24 11.91
CA GLN A 148 12.70 -17.85 12.46
C GLN A 148 12.82 -17.30 13.89
N MET A 149 13.58 -17.99 14.74
CA MET A 149 13.87 -17.50 16.09
C MET A 149 14.62 -16.16 16.08
N TRP A 150 15.50 -15.93 15.09
CA TRP A 150 16.27 -14.70 15.00
C TRP A 150 15.39 -13.53 14.56
N MET A 151 14.55 -13.74 13.55
CA MET A 151 13.54 -12.78 13.09
C MET A 151 12.54 -12.44 14.20
N ALA A 152 12.07 -13.43 14.96
CA ALA A 152 11.19 -13.25 16.12
C ALA A 152 11.88 -12.62 17.34
N GLY A 153 13.18 -12.34 17.26
CA GLY A 153 13.91 -11.64 18.30
C GLY A 153 14.20 -12.43 19.58
N CYS A 154 14.33 -13.75 19.46
CA CYS A 154 14.63 -14.62 20.58
C CYS A 154 15.97 -14.26 21.26
N LYS A 155 15.99 -14.33 22.60
CA LYS A 155 17.20 -14.07 23.40
C LYS A 155 18.28 -15.11 23.10
N ARG A 156 19.56 -14.73 23.14
CA ARG A 156 20.70 -15.66 22.95
C ARG A 156 20.63 -16.92 23.83
N LYS A 157 20.15 -16.79 25.08
CA LYS A 157 19.96 -17.94 25.98
C LYS A 157 18.99 -18.99 25.42
N VAL A 158 17.97 -18.58 24.66
CA VAL A 158 17.00 -19.49 24.03
C VAL A 158 17.69 -20.27 22.91
N PHE A 159 18.46 -19.58 22.06
CA PHE A 159 19.30 -20.24 21.04
C PHE A 159 20.22 -21.29 21.65
N THR A 160 20.95 -20.95 22.73
CA THR A 160 21.85 -21.91 23.39
C THR A 160 21.09 -23.14 23.88
N ARG A 161 19.98 -22.95 24.59
CA ARG A 161 19.17 -24.07 25.14
C ARG A 161 18.62 -24.98 24.05
N PHE A 162 18.07 -24.41 22.97
CA PHE A 162 17.48 -25.18 21.88
C PHE A 162 18.50 -25.79 20.93
N ASN A 163 19.68 -25.16 20.80
CA ASN A 163 20.79 -25.77 20.07
C ASN A 163 21.31 -27.04 20.75
N HIS A 164 21.38 -27.08 22.09
CA HIS A 164 21.72 -28.30 22.83
C HIS A 164 20.70 -29.44 22.65
N LEU A 165 19.46 -29.12 22.25
CA LEU A 165 18.42 -30.09 21.96
C LEU A 165 18.33 -30.46 20.47
N SER A 166 19.29 -30.01 19.64
CA SER A 166 19.26 -30.19 18.18
C SER A 166 18.02 -29.59 17.50
N TRP A 167 17.39 -28.61 18.13
CA TRP A 167 16.21 -27.93 17.59
C TRP A 167 16.57 -26.82 16.61
N CYS A 168 17.63 -26.06 16.90
CA CYS A 168 18.09 -24.98 16.04
C CYS A 168 19.61 -24.90 15.99
N VAL A 169 20.13 -24.17 15.00
CA VAL A 169 21.55 -23.76 14.99
C VAL A 169 21.80 -22.65 16.01
N GLY A 170 23.05 -22.49 16.43
CA GLY A 170 23.44 -21.36 17.28
C GLY A 170 23.15 -20.00 16.62
N VAL A 171 22.98 -18.95 17.42
CA VAL A 171 22.63 -17.59 16.95
C VAL A 171 23.60 -17.06 15.87
N THR A 172 24.88 -17.38 15.97
CA THR A 172 25.89 -17.01 14.96
C THR A 172 25.68 -17.78 13.66
N GLY A 173 25.31 -19.06 13.74
CA GLY A 173 24.96 -19.88 12.58
C GLY A 173 23.74 -19.34 11.84
N ALA A 174 22.68 -18.98 12.59
CA ALA A 174 21.49 -18.36 12.03
C ALA A 174 21.82 -17.04 11.29
N ARG A 175 22.63 -16.16 11.90
CA ARG A 175 23.08 -14.92 11.27
C ARG A 175 23.87 -15.14 9.99
N LYS A 176 24.82 -16.09 10.00
CA LYS A 176 25.59 -16.45 8.80
C LYS A 176 24.70 -17.06 7.70
N ALA A 177 23.67 -17.81 8.08
CA ALA A 177 22.69 -18.31 7.12
C ALA A 177 21.91 -17.16 6.47
N VAL A 178 21.43 -16.19 7.26
CA VAL A 178 20.82 -14.97 6.73
C VAL A 178 21.77 -14.24 5.77
N ASP A 179 23.02 -14.03 6.16
CA ASP A 179 24.01 -13.34 5.32
C ASP A 179 24.20 -14.07 3.97
N ARG A 180 24.23 -15.42 3.97
CA ARG A 180 24.31 -16.22 2.73
C ARG A 180 23.07 -16.11 1.86
N ILE A 181 21.88 -16.25 2.46
CA ILE A 181 20.58 -16.19 1.76
C ILE A 181 20.35 -14.81 1.14
N THR A 182 20.83 -13.76 1.81
CA THR A 182 20.63 -12.36 1.38
C THR A 182 21.75 -11.81 0.49
N ASN A 183 22.79 -12.60 0.20
CA ASN A 183 23.93 -12.12 -0.57
C ASN A 183 23.52 -11.65 -1.98
N ASN A 184 22.57 -12.36 -2.60
CA ASN A 184 22.04 -12.10 -3.94
C ASN A 184 20.59 -11.58 -3.90
N HIS A 185 20.22 -10.85 -2.85
CA HIS A 185 18.84 -10.35 -2.68
C HIS A 185 18.31 -9.51 -3.86
N ASP A 186 19.18 -8.86 -4.62
CA ASP A 186 18.87 -8.02 -5.77
C ASP A 186 19.05 -8.73 -7.13
N GLU A 187 19.46 -10.01 -7.16
CA GLU A 187 19.70 -10.78 -8.39
C GLU A 187 18.48 -10.78 -9.33
N LYS A 188 17.28 -10.85 -8.75
CA LYS A 188 16.02 -10.76 -9.49
C LYS A 188 15.87 -9.43 -10.24
N LEU A 189 16.22 -8.32 -9.58
CA LEU A 189 16.18 -6.98 -10.17
C LEU A 189 17.26 -6.81 -11.24
N GLN A 190 18.47 -7.33 -11.01
CA GLN A 190 19.52 -7.34 -12.04
C GLN A 190 19.07 -8.09 -13.29
N GLY A 191 18.32 -9.19 -13.13
CA GLY A 191 17.67 -9.90 -14.23
C GLY A 191 16.71 -9.01 -15.03
N TRP A 192 15.84 -8.24 -14.35
CA TRP A 192 14.93 -7.30 -15.02
C TRP A 192 15.68 -6.20 -15.76
N LYS A 193 16.70 -5.61 -15.12
CA LYS A 193 17.56 -4.60 -15.74
C LYS A 193 18.24 -5.10 -17.01
N ASN A 194 18.83 -6.30 -16.96
CA ASN A 194 19.53 -6.89 -18.10
C ASN A 194 18.56 -7.22 -19.25
N ALA A 195 17.35 -7.71 -18.92
CA ALA A 195 16.33 -7.98 -19.93
C ALA A 195 15.90 -6.70 -20.66
N LEU A 196 15.61 -5.62 -19.91
CA LEU A 196 15.27 -4.32 -20.50
C LEU A 196 16.43 -3.73 -21.31
N THR A 197 17.66 -3.79 -20.80
CA THR A 197 18.84 -3.26 -21.52
C THR A 197 19.02 -3.95 -22.86
N ARG A 198 18.87 -5.29 -22.91
CA ARG A 198 18.97 -6.04 -24.17
C ARG A 198 17.83 -5.70 -25.12
N PHE A 199 16.62 -5.52 -24.60
CA PHE A 199 15.46 -5.12 -25.40
C PHE A 199 15.63 -3.73 -25.99
N ASP A 200 15.99 -2.74 -25.17
CA ASP A 200 16.20 -1.36 -25.61
C ASP A 200 17.36 -1.28 -26.63
N ARG A 201 18.29 -2.23 -26.68
CA ARG A 201 19.36 -2.29 -27.71
C ARG A 201 19.02 -3.12 -28.95
N GLY A 202 17.83 -3.71 -29.02
CA GLY A 202 17.46 -4.63 -30.11
C GLY A 202 18.17 -5.98 -30.07
N GLU A 203 18.80 -6.36 -28.95
CA GLU A 203 19.55 -7.63 -28.76
C GLU A 203 18.64 -8.81 -28.29
N PHE A 204 17.32 -8.65 -28.37
CA PHE A 204 16.34 -9.54 -27.77
C PHE A 204 15.67 -10.43 -28.82
N TRP A 205 15.65 -11.74 -28.58
CA TRP A 205 15.26 -12.78 -29.57
C TRP A 205 14.08 -13.66 -29.11
N THR A 206 13.42 -13.35 -28.00
CA THR A 206 12.31 -14.18 -27.50
C THR A 206 10.95 -13.63 -27.95
N GLU A 207 9.94 -14.50 -27.98
CA GLU A 207 8.58 -14.16 -28.42
C GLU A 207 7.84 -13.15 -27.51
N LYS A 208 8.37 -12.81 -26.33
CA LYS A 208 7.66 -11.95 -25.36
C LYS A 208 8.53 -10.83 -24.82
N GLU A 209 8.10 -9.58 -25.07
CA GLU A 209 8.74 -8.37 -24.58
C GLU A 209 8.89 -8.34 -23.05
N PRO A 210 10.01 -7.84 -22.51
CA PRO A 210 10.21 -7.73 -21.07
C PRO A 210 9.40 -6.57 -20.49
N LEU A 211 8.75 -6.79 -19.35
CA LEU A 211 8.10 -5.69 -18.61
C LEU A 211 9.11 -4.71 -17.99
N GLY A 212 8.69 -3.44 -17.88
CA GLY A 212 9.37 -2.39 -17.12
C GLY A 212 9.42 -2.64 -15.61
N TYR A 213 10.02 -1.71 -14.88
CA TYR A 213 9.96 -1.66 -13.42
C TYR A 213 10.21 -0.23 -12.90
N SER A 214 9.78 0.02 -11.67
CA SER A 214 9.93 1.29 -10.98
C SER A 214 10.57 1.12 -9.60
N LEU A 215 11.26 2.15 -9.13
CA LEU A 215 11.92 2.19 -7.83
C LEU A 215 11.08 3.03 -6.85
N CYS A 216 11.14 2.73 -5.56
CA CYS A 216 10.60 3.58 -4.51
C CYS A 216 11.57 3.64 -3.33
N PHE A 217 11.70 4.82 -2.72
CA PHE A 217 12.57 5.06 -1.57
C PHE A 217 11.89 5.99 -0.54
N ASP A 218 12.29 5.84 0.72
CA ASP A 218 11.87 6.73 1.82
C ASP A 218 12.91 6.70 2.96
N ASN A 219 12.84 7.68 3.86
CA ASN A 219 13.64 7.68 5.08
C ASN A 219 13.16 6.65 6.11
N VAL A 220 14.11 6.08 6.86
CA VAL A 220 13.85 5.10 7.91
C VAL A 220 14.66 5.40 9.17
N ASN A 221 14.38 6.56 9.75
CA ASN A 221 15.15 7.09 10.87
C ASN A 221 14.96 6.27 12.16
N HIS A 222 16.06 6.13 12.93
CA HIS A 222 16.08 5.46 14.23
C HIS A 222 16.62 6.37 15.32
N PHE A 223 15.81 6.65 16.33
CA PHE A 223 16.26 7.34 17.53
C PHE A 223 16.82 6.33 18.56
N ILE A 224 18.09 6.50 18.93
CA ILE A 224 18.76 5.67 19.92
C ILE A 224 18.93 6.50 21.20
N THR A 225 18.29 6.03 22.27
CA THR A 225 18.41 6.60 23.61
C THR A 225 19.62 6.02 24.35
N ALA A 226 20.45 6.88 24.94
CA ALA A 226 21.55 6.46 25.78
C ALA A 226 21.04 6.24 27.21
N ARG A 227 21.15 5.01 27.75
CA ARG A 227 20.74 4.70 29.13
C ARG A 227 21.53 5.49 30.17
N HIS A 228 22.83 5.64 29.94
CA HIS A 228 23.73 6.46 30.76
C HIS A 228 24.33 7.51 29.84
N GLN A 229 23.89 8.74 30.01
CA GLN A 229 24.34 9.88 29.21
C GLN A 229 25.68 10.38 29.73
N SER A 230 26.59 10.68 28.81
CA SER A 230 27.88 11.32 29.09
C SER A 230 28.27 12.22 27.92
N LYS A 231 29.31 13.04 28.06
CA LYS A 231 29.83 13.86 26.94
C LYS A 231 30.12 13.04 25.67
N GLN A 232 30.53 11.78 25.84
CA GLN A 232 30.86 10.85 24.75
C GLN A 232 29.67 9.98 24.31
N ARG A 233 28.59 9.94 25.10
CA ARG A 233 27.46 9.03 24.90
C ARG A 233 26.15 9.78 25.07
N GLN A 234 25.68 10.36 23.96
CA GLN A 234 24.42 11.09 23.88
C GLN A 234 23.36 10.30 23.13
N ASN A 235 22.11 10.77 23.22
CA ASN A 235 21.07 10.31 22.31
C ASN A 235 21.51 10.63 20.87
N ARG A 236 21.29 9.71 19.94
CA ARG A 236 21.63 9.91 18.54
C ARG A 236 20.51 9.45 17.64
N GLN A 237 20.29 10.20 16.57
CA GLN A 237 19.42 9.79 15.48
C GLN A 237 20.28 9.18 14.38
N LEU A 238 19.97 7.95 13.99
CA LEU A 238 20.50 7.36 12.77
C LEU A 238 19.54 7.72 11.64
N ASN A 239 20.02 8.48 10.67
CA ASN A 239 19.30 8.78 9.45
C ASN A 239 19.67 7.74 8.40
N LEU A 240 18.66 7.06 7.88
CA LEU A 240 18.81 5.90 7.01
C LEU A 240 17.79 6.02 5.87
N THR A 241 18.07 5.39 4.74
CA THR A 241 17.16 5.35 3.59
C THR A 241 16.86 3.91 3.20
N GLN A 242 15.58 3.58 3.06
CA GLN A 242 15.11 2.28 2.60
C GLN A 242 14.61 2.37 1.17
N MET A 243 14.74 1.27 0.42
CA MET A 243 14.40 1.20 -1.00
C MET A 243 13.85 -0.16 -1.41
N TYR A 244 12.96 -0.17 -2.40
CA TYR A 244 12.51 -1.38 -3.08
C TYR A 244 12.22 -1.10 -4.56
N ALA A 245 12.26 -2.15 -5.38
CA ALA A 245 11.81 -2.12 -6.77
C ALA A 245 10.51 -2.91 -6.94
N SER A 246 9.65 -2.48 -7.84
CA SER A 246 8.48 -3.24 -8.29
C SER A 246 8.53 -3.42 -9.79
N ARG A 247 8.31 -4.64 -10.26
CA ARG A 247 8.08 -4.90 -11.67
C ARG A 247 6.75 -4.29 -12.09
N ASP A 248 6.71 -3.72 -13.28
CA ASP A 248 5.49 -3.20 -13.88
C ASP A 248 4.52 -4.36 -14.15
N ARG A 249 3.22 -4.08 -14.02
CA ARG A 249 2.16 -5.04 -14.36
C ARG A 249 1.55 -4.73 -15.72
N ILE A 250 1.50 -3.45 -16.09
CA ILE A 250 1.01 -2.98 -17.38
C ILE A 250 2.21 -2.82 -18.31
N PRO A 251 2.24 -3.51 -19.48
CA PRO A 251 3.31 -3.35 -20.47
C PRO A 251 3.39 -1.93 -21.02
N THR A 252 4.61 -1.42 -21.15
CA THR A 252 4.91 -0.10 -21.75
C THR A 252 6.11 -0.14 -22.70
N THR A 253 6.74 -1.29 -22.89
CA THR A 253 7.92 -1.47 -23.75
C THR A 253 7.62 -1.35 -25.24
N ASP A 254 6.35 -1.46 -25.60
CA ASP A 254 5.81 -1.22 -26.93
C ASP A 254 5.89 0.25 -27.36
N LEU A 255 6.16 1.16 -26.42
CA LEU A 255 6.15 2.61 -26.64
C LEU A 255 7.54 3.21 -26.73
N SER A 256 7.64 4.36 -27.40
CA SER A 256 8.90 5.07 -27.62
C SER A 256 9.54 5.56 -26.30
N ASN A 257 10.88 5.49 -26.28
CA ASN A 257 11.75 6.09 -25.27
C ASN A 257 12.19 7.52 -25.63
N ASP A 258 11.78 8.06 -26.78
CA ASP A 258 12.20 9.36 -27.27
C ASP A 258 11.79 10.48 -26.33
N LYS A 259 12.73 11.36 -26.03
CA LYS A 259 12.48 12.52 -25.18
C LYS A 259 11.86 13.62 -26.04
N PRO A 260 10.76 14.25 -25.58
CA PRO A 260 10.19 15.40 -26.27
C PRO A 260 11.16 16.57 -26.20
N ASP A 261 11.21 17.37 -27.26
CA ASP A 261 12.00 18.59 -27.29
C ASP A 261 11.40 19.70 -26.41
N SER A 262 12.21 20.74 -26.17
CA SER A 262 11.81 21.87 -25.35
C SER A 262 10.57 22.60 -25.86
N ASP A 263 10.34 22.65 -27.17
CA ASP A 263 9.22 23.39 -27.76
C ASP A 263 7.91 22.61 -27.64
N THR A 264 7.98 21.29 -27.76
CA THR A 264 6.89 20.37 -27.44
C THR A 264 6.45 20.54 -25.99
N ILE A 265 7.39 20.66 -25.05
CA ILE A 265 7.07 20.92 -23.63
C ILE A 265 6.39 22.28 -23.45
N ARG A 266 6.87 23.34 -24.12
CA ARG A 266 6.25 24.68 -24.08
C ARG A 266 4.86 24.69 -24.68
N GLY A 267 4.62 23.87 -25.71
CA GLY A 267 3.35 23.76 -26.41
C GLY A 267 2.21 23.11 -25.61
N ILE A 268 2.49 22.47 -24.47
CA ILE A 268 1.46 21.81 -23.66
C ILE A 268 0.56 22.85 -22.99
N PRO A 269 -0.75 22.90 -23.32
CA PRO A 269 -1.63 23.92 -22.81
C PRO A 269 -2.02 23.67 -21.35
N VAL A 270 -2.24 24.75 -20.59
CA VAL A 270 -2.69 24.68 -19.18
C VAL A 270 -4.01 23.93 -19.02
N SER A 271 -4.88 23.93 -20.04
CA SER A 271 -6.13 23.17 -20.04
C SER A 271 -5.93 21.66 -19.88
N HIS A 272 -4.78 21.11 -20.28
CA HIS A 272 -4.46 19.70 -20.08
C HIS A 272 -4.07 19.37 -18.64
N LEU A 273 -3.71 20.37 -17.84
CA LEU A 273 -3.32 20.22 -16.43
C LEU A 273 -4.50 20.37 -15.47
N LEU A 274 -5.60 20.97 -15.93
CA LEU A 274 -6.80 21.22 -15.14
C LEU A 274 -7.91 20.24 -15.54
N PRO A 275 -8.87 19.93 -14.66
CA PRO A 275 -9.96 19.03 -15.01
C PRO A 275 -10.83 19.66 -16.10
N SER A 276 -11.10 18.88 -17.14
CA SER A 276 -12.08 19.21 -18.18
C SER A 276 -13.51 18.99 -17.69
N SER A 277 -14.50 19.57 -18.38
CA SER A 277 -15.92 19.33 -18.08
C SER A 277 -16.30 17.85 -18.13
N GLN A 278 -15.67 17.08 -19.02
CA GLN A 278 -15.87 15.63 -19.10
C GLN A 278 -15.32 14.91 -17.87
N GLU A 279 -14.10 15.25 -17.44
CA GLU A 279 -13.49 14.68 -16.23
C GLU A 279 -14.26 15.07 -14.96
N GLU A 280 -14.83 16.27 -14.90
CA GLU A 280 -15.71 16.66 -13.80
C GLU A 280 -17.02 15.85 -13.79
N CYS A 281 -17.61 15.60 -14.96
CA CYS A 281 -18.77 14.72 -15.09
C CYS A 281 -18.44 13.29 -14.64
N MET A 282 -17.30 12.75 -15.06
CA MET A 282 -16.81 11.45 -14.61
C MET A 282 -16.59 11.39 -13.10
N LEU A 283 -15.99 12.43 -12.50
CA LEU A 283 -15.80 12.51 -11.05
C LEU A 283 -17.14 12.47 -10.30
N ARG A 284 -18.14 13.18 -10.82
CA ARG A 284 -19.50 13.14 -10.28
C ARG A 284 -20.10 11.74 -10.41
N ASP A 285 -19.97 11.10 -11.56
CA ASP A 285 -20.47 9.74 -11.78
C ASP A 285 -19.78 8.71 -10.88
N GLU A 286 -18.48 8.87 -10.61
CA GLU A 286 -17.77 8.05 -9.62
C GLU A 286 -18.36 8.20 -8.22
N MET A 287 -18.72 9.43 -7.82
CA MET A 287 -19.40 9.65 -6.54
C MET A 287 -20.77 8.99 -6.50
N VAL A 288 -21.50 8.98 -7.61
CA VAL A 288 -22.79 8.26 -7.72
C VAL A 288 -22.58 6.77 -7.55
N ILE A 289 -21.58 6.18 -8.20
CA ILE A 289 -21.22 4.76 -8.06
C ILE A 289 -20.90 4.42 -6.61
N ILE A 290 -20.01 5.19 -5.96
CA ILE A 290 -19.67 4.95 -4.55
C ILE A 290 -20.88 5.12 -3.63
N THR A 291 -21.71 6.12 -3.87
CA THR A 291 -22.96 6.34 -3.12
C THR A 291 -23.88 5.13 -3.27
N SER A 292 -24.06 4.60 -4.48
CA SER A 292 -24.88 3.39 -4.72
C SER A 292 -24.34 2.17 -3.98
N ARG A 293 -23.02 1.96 -3.99
CA ARG A 293 -22.39 0.87 -3.23
C ARG A 293 -22.63 1.01 -1.72
N ILE A 294 -22.55 2.23 -1.17
CA ILE A 294 -22.85 2.52 0.24
C ILE A 294 -24.32 2.20 0.54
N LEU A 295 -25.27 2.64 -0.29
CA LEU A 295 -26.68 2.36 -0.10
C LEU A 295 -26.96 0.85 -0.10
N CYS A 296 -26.36 0.09 -1.02
CA CYS A 296 -26.47 -1.36 -1.03
C CYS A 296 -25.87 -2.01 0.23
N GLN A 297 -24.81 -1.46 0.81
CA GLN A 297 -24.22 -1.98 2.04
C GLN A 297 -25.12 -1.73 3.26
N GLU A 298 -25.64 -0.52 3.39
CA GLU A 298 -26.33 -0.05 4.61
C GLU A 298 -27.85 -0.32 4.60
N ILE A 299 -28.47 -0.45 3.42
CA ILE A 299 -29.90 -0.75 3.26
C ILE A 299 -30.08 -2.24 2.98
N THR A 300 -30.52 -2.98 4.00
CA THR A 300 -30.55 -4.45 4.01
C THR A 300 -31.21 -5.09 2.77
N PRO A 301 -32.39 -4.63 2.30
CA PRO A 301 -33.00 -5.20 1.08
C PRO A 301 -32.15 -5.09 -0.19
N LEU A 302 -31.27 -4.08 -0.30
CA LEU A 302 -30.47 -3.79 -1.49
C LEU A 302 -29.11 -4.48 -1.51
N ARG A 303 -28.73 -5.20 -0.45
CA ARG A 303 -27.41 -5.86 -0.29
C ARG A 303 -27.06 -6.86 -1.40
N HIS A 304 -28.06 -7.44 -2.03
CA HIS A 304 -27.86 -8.41 -3.11
C HIS A 304 -27.33 -7.75 -4.40
N LEU A 305 -27.44 -6.43 -4.55
CA LEU A 305 -26.94 -5.63 -5.68
C LEU A 305 -25.48 -5.16 -5.52
N LYS A 306 -24.77 -5.62 -4.49
CA LYS A 306 -23.43 -5.09 -4.11
C LYS A 306 -22.38 -5.04 -5.23
N ASN A 307 -22.50 -5.86 -6.28
CA ASN A 307 -21.52 -5.95 -7.37
C ASN A 307 -21.97 -5.21 -8.65
N GLU A 308 -23.15 -4.59 -8.69
CA GLU A 308 -23.68 -3.97 -9.92
C GLU A 308 -22.91 -2.70 -10.33
N TRP A 309 -22.16 -2.11 -9.39
CA TRP A 309 -21.41 -0.86 -9.59
C TRP A 309 -19.88 -1.09 -9.58
N ASP A 310 -19.39 -2.29 -9.88
CA ASP A 310 -17.94 -2.52 -10.02
C ASP A 310 -17.38 -1.74 -11.22
N ILE A 311 -16.30 -0.99 -11.01
CA ILE A 311 -15.64 -0.22 -12.07
C ILE A 311 -14.55 -1.10 -12.67
N VAL A 312 -14.73 -1.50 -13.93
CA VAL A 312 -13.77 -2.29 -14.69
C VAL A 312 -13.12 -1.39 -15.76
N HIS A 313 -11.81 -1.48 -15.89
CA HIS A 313 -11.02 -0.78 -16.90
C HIS A 313 -10.15 -1.78 -17.67
N GLN A 314 -9.51 -1.30 -18.74
CA GLN A 314 -8.74 -2.11 -19.69
C GLN A 314 -7.59 -2.95 -19.08
N TYR A 315 -7.16 -2.65 -17.85
CA TYR A 315 -6.06 -3.34 -17.16
C TYR A 315 -6.49 -3.95 -15.81
N SER A 316 -7.79 -4.17 -15.59
CA SER A 316 -8.28 -4.71 -14.32
C SER A 316 -7.78 -6.13 -14.05
N GLU A 317 -7.54 -6.93 -15.10
CA GLU A 317 -6.98 -8.28 -14.96
C GLU A 317 -5.52 -8.23 -14.46
N GLU A 318 -4.67 -7.44 -15.11
CA GLU A 318 -3.28 -7.23 -14.74
C GLU A 318 -3.17 -6.61 -13.35
N SER A 319 -4.04 -5.65 -13.05
CA SER A 319 -4.07 -4.94 -11.76
C SER A 319 -4.49 -5.85 -10.60
N SER A 320 -5.15 -6.97 -10.88
CA SER A 320 -5.54 -7.96 -9.87
C SER A 320 -4.41 -8.95 -9.54
N LYS A 321 -3.37 -9.04 -10.38
CA LYS A 321 -2.23 -9.96 -10.19
C LYS A 321 -1.32 -9.49 -9.06
N GLN A 322 -0.72 -10.45 -8.35
CA GLN A 322 0.24 -10.14 -7.29
C GLN A 322 1.46 -9.42 -7.86
N SER A 323 1.89 -8.34 -7.20
CA SER A 323 3.06 -7.59 -7.62
C SER A 323 4.35 -8.29 -7.28
N ASP A 324 5.29 -8.22 -8.21
CA ASP A 324 6.64 -8.73 -8.04
C ASP A 324 7.55 -7.62 -7.52
N MET A 325 8.00 -7.74 -6.27
CA MET A 325 8.74 -6.69 -5.56
C MET A 325 10.07 -7.21 -5.00
N VAL A 326 11.10 -6.37 -5.04
CA VAL A 326 12.44 -6.68 -4.54
C VAL A 326 12.89 -5.57 -3.57
N PRO A 327 12.84 -5.81 -2.25
CA PRO A 327 13.46 -4.91 -1.27
C PRO A 327 14.97 -4.86 -1.43
N LEU A 328 15.53 -3.66 -1.57
CA LEU A 328 16.96 -3.42 -1.86
C LEU A 328 17.79 -3.14 -0.59
N GLY A 329 17.13 -3.19 0.57
CA GLY A 329 17.75 -2.98 1.87
C GLY A 329 17.77 -1.50 2.28
N VAL A 330 18.60 -1.22 3.29
CA VAL A 330 18.72 0.09 3.93
C VAL A 330 20.15 0.59 3.78
N ILE A 331 20.27 1.85 3.41
CA ILE A 331 21.54 2.57 3.31
C ILE A 331 21.68 3.50 4.50
N GLU A 332 22.86 3.55 5.10
CA GLU A 332 23.20 4.46 6.20
C GLU A 332 23.54 5.86 5.69
N LYS A 333 22.57 6.49 5.02
CA LYS A 333 22.66 7.82 4.43
C LYS A 333 21.41 8.63 4.70
N ASP A 334 21.59 9.93 4.82
CA ASP A 334 20.58 10.93 5.14
C ASP A 334 20.15 11.67 3.86
N GLU A 335 18.95 11.37 3.36
CA GLU A 335 18.38 12.05 2.20
C GLU A 335 18.25 13.58 2.38
N SER A 336 18.32 14.10 3.61
CA SER A 336 18.26 15.54 3.85
C SER A 336 19.54 16.30 3.51
N LYS A 337 20.67 15.60 3.36
CA LYS A 337 21.95 16.19 2.97
C LYS A 337 22.23 15.89 1.50
N THR A 338 22.58 16.91 0.73
CA THR A 338 22.73 16.80 -0.72
C THR A 338 23.83 15.81 -1.14
N ASP A 339 24.97 15.79 -0.45
CA ASP A 339 26.08 14.87 -0.70
C ASP A 339 25.69 13.41 -0.43
N GLU A 340 25.05 13.14 0.72
CA GLU A 340 24.56 11.81 1.05
C GLU A 340 23.39 11.37 0.14
N MET A 341 22.55 12.31 -0.30
CA MET A 341 21.50 12.07 -1.29
C MET A 341 22.07 11.69 -2.66
N ILE A 342 23.18 12.29 -3.10
CA ILE A 342 23.90 11.89 -4.32
C ILE A 342 24.36 10.44 -4.19
N GLU A 343 24.93 10.03 -3.05
CA GLU A 343 25.34 8.63 -2.83
C GLU A 343 24.16 7.63 -2.83
N ILE A 344 23.00 8.04 -2.31
CA ILE A 344 21.75 7.27 -2.40
C ILE A 344 21.37 7.09 -3.87
N LEU A 345 21.38 8.17 -4.66
CA LEU A 345 21.07 8.11 -6.09
C LEU A 345 22.08 7.29 -6.87
N ASP A 346 23.39 7.40 -6.61
CA ASP A 346 24.43 6.56 -7.21
C ASP A 346 24.16 5.07 -6.96
N THR A 347 23.67 4.74 -5.76
CA THR A 347 23.31 3.35 -5.44
C THR A 347 22.09 2.87 -6.23
N LEU A 348 21.07 3.71 -6.38
CA LEU A 348 19.89 3.39 -7.19
C LEU A 348 20.20 3.38 -8.69
N HIS A 349 21.14 4.21 -9.15
CA HIS A 349 21.54 4.33 -10.55
C HIS A 349 22.19 3.06 -11.08
N LYS A 350 22.77 2.24 -10.20
CA LYS A 350 23.24 0.87 -10.53
C LYS A 350 22.13 -0.01 -11.12
N TYR A 351 20.88 0.28 -10.82
CA TYR A 351 19.75 -0.46 -11.35
C TYR A 351 19.18 0.15 -12.63
N VAL A 352 19.62 1.33 -13.09
CA VAL A 352 19.11 1.91 -14.34
C VAL A 352 19.58 1.10 -15.56
N PRO A 353 18.68 0.67 -16.48
CA PRO A 353 19.05 -0.04 -17.69
C PRO A 353 19.85 0.87 -18.63
N ARG A 354 20.62 0.29 -19.55
CA ARG A 354 21.30 1.07 -20.60
C ARG A 354 20.36 1.27 -21.78
N ASN A 355 20.40 2.45 -22.37
CA ASN A 355 19.71 2.75 -23.62
C ASN A 355 20.55 2.32 -24.84
N GLU A 356 20.01 2.55 -26.04
CA GLU A 356 20.65 2.25 -27.34
C GLU A 356 22.05 2.87 -27.50
N ARG A 357 22.26 4.08 -26.95
CA ARG A 357 23.50 4.87 -27.08
C ARG A 357 24.46 4.66 -25.91
N ASP A 358 24.31 3.57 -25.16
CA ASP A 358 25.11 3.26 -23.96
C ASP A 358 24.98 4.25 -22.79
N GLY A 359 24.06 5.21 -22.89
CA GLY A 359 23.66 6.10 -21.82
C GLY A 359 22.67 5.45 -20.85
N PRO A 360 22.33 6.13 -19.75
CA PRO A 360 21.28 5.68 -18.86
C PRO A 360 19.91 5.76 -19.55
N GLY A 361 19.14 4.68 -19.48
CA GLY A 361 17.69 4.72 -19.70
C GLY A 361 16.97 5.50 -18.60
N THR A 362 15.65 5.58 -18.67
CA THR A 362 14.84 6.30 -17.66
C THR A 362 14.09 5.31 -16.78
N LEU A 363 14.34 5.37 -15.47
CA LEU A 363 13.52 4.69 -14.45
C LEU A 363 12.76 5.71 -13.61
N ILE A 364 11.52 5.38 -13.27
CA ILE A 364 10.75 6.16 -12.31
C ILE A 364 11.25 5.87 -10.90
N LEU A 365 11.54 6.94 -10.15
CA LEU A 365 11.89 6.90 -8.75
C LEU A 365 10.77 7.54 -7.91
N HIS A 366 9.96 6.70 -7.29
CA HIS A 366 8.87 7.11 -6.45
C HIS A 366 9.33 7.49 -5.04
N GLY A 367 8.71 8.53 -4.48
CA GLY A 367 8.93 8.96 -3.11
C GLY A 367 7.84 9.90 -2.63
N ASP A 368 7.95 10.33 -1.37
CA ASP A 368 7.14 11.43 -0.87
C ASP A 368 7.53 12.75 -1.54
N GLY A 369 6.77 13.82 -1.32
CA GLY A 369 7.06 15.08 -1.98
C GLY A 369 8.45 15.66 -1.64
N LEU A 370 8.96 15.41 -0.44
CA LEU A 370 10.27 15.90 0.01
C LEU A 370 11.42 15.10 -0.53
N SER A 371 11.28 13.79 -0.59
CA SER A 371 12.22 12.91 -1.28
C SER A 371 12.31 13.29 -2.76
N CYS A 372 11.20 13.55 -3.46
CA CYS A 372 11.24 13.99 -4.88
C CYS A 372 11.97 15.33 -5.09
N GLU A 373 11.81 16.29 -4.19
CA GLU A 373 12.51 17.57 -4.23
C GLU A 373 14.02 17.37 -4.07
N ARG A 374 14.42 16.59 -3.05
CA ARG A 374 15.82 16.25 -2.75
C ARG A 374 16.52 15.52 -3.89
N VAL A 375 15.82 14.63 -4.60
CA VAL A 375 16.33 14.00 -5.82
C VAL A 375 16.70 15.05 -6.86
N LYS A 376 15.83 16.05 -7.04
CA LYS A 376 16.04 17.09 -8.05
C LYS A 376 17.20 18.01 -7.69
N ASP A 377 17.35 18.32 -6.40
CA ASP A 377 18.47 19.10 -5.88
C ASP A 377 19.81 18.36 -6.05
N ALA A 378 19.83 17.05 -5.77
CA ALA A 378 21.00 16.21 -6.02
C ALA A 378 21.37 16.14 -7.51
N GLN A 379 20.38 16.01 -8.40
CA GLN A 379 20.59 16.09 -9.86
C GLN A 379 21.10 17.47 -10.29
N ASN A 380 20.59 18.56 -9.71
CA ASN A 380 21.08 19.92 -9.98
C ASN A 380 22.54 20.07 -9.59
N ALA A 381 22.93 19.56 -8.42
CA ALA A 381 24.30 19.59 -7.94
C ALA A 381 25.27 18.81 -8.85
N ARG A 382 24.75 17.90 -9.69
CA ARG A 382 25.51 17.07 -10.62
C ARG A 382 25.31 17.42 -12.08
N ILE A 383 24.64 18.54 -12.39
CA ILE A 383 24.25 18.90 -13.76
C ILE A 383 25.46 19.07 -14.71
N ASN A 384 26.59 19.56 -14.20
CA ASN A 384 27.84 19.73 -14.95
C ASN A 384 28.70 18.45 -15.01
N GLY A 385 28.15 17.28 -14.66
CA GLY A 385 28.85 16.02 -14.75
C GLY A 385 29.23 15.69 -16.20
N ALA A 386 30.42 15.12 -16.41
CA ALA A 386 30.96 14.84 -17.75
C ALA A 386 30.18 13.79 -18.54
N THR A 387 29.29 13.02 -17.90
CA THR A 387 28.45 12.01 -18.55
C THR A 387 27.05 12.04 -17.96
N GLN A 388 26.06 11.58 -18.72
CA GLN A 388 24.69 11.37 -18.23
C GLN A 388 24.63 10.47 -16.98
N TRP A 389 25.56 9.52 -16.88
CA TRP A 389 25.75 8.69 -15.68
C TRP A 389 26.17 9.54 -14.48
N ALA A 390 27.18 10.41 -14.64
CA ALA A 390 27.64 11.30 -13.57
C ALA A 390 26.60 12.36 -13.18
N GLN A 391 25.70 12.73 -14.11
CA GLN A 391 24.59 13.66 -13.91
C GLN A 391 23.33 13.03 -13.27
N LEU A 392 23.30 11.70 -13.10
CA LEU A 392 22.18 10.96 -12.50
C LEU A 392 20.85 11.14 -13.27
N THR A 393 20.89 11.34 -14.58
CA THR A 393 19.71 11.67 -15.40
C THR A 393 18.76 10.49 -15.63
N GLY A 394 19.22 9.27 -15.34
CA GLY A 394 18.41 8.05 -15.51
C GLY A 394 17.34 7.80 -14.45
N LEU A 395 17.23 8.65 -13.43
CA LEU A 395 16.20 8.56 -12.39
C LEU A 395 15.24 9.73 -12.53
N GLN A 396 13.98 9.45 -12.84
CA GLN A 396 12.92 10.45 -12.94
C GLN A 396 12.09 10.43 -11.64
N PRO A 397 12.25 11.43 -10.73
CA PRO A 397 11.47 11.46 -9.51
C PRO A 397 9.98 11.65 -9.81
N CYS A 398 9.12 10.89 -9.12
CA CYS A 398 7.67 11.01 -9.22
C CYS A 398 6.99 10.91 -7.86
N VAL A 399 6.13 11.89 -7.55
CA VAL A 399 5.30 11.89 -6.34
C VAL A 399 4.29 10.73 -6.34
N GLN A 400 3.95 10.25 -5.15
CA GLN A 400 3.06 9.11 -4.92
C GLN A 400 1.74 9.46 -4.21
N GLU A 401 0.81 8.50 -4.17
CA GLU A 401 -0.58 8.74 -3.77
C GLU A 401 -0.82 8.81 -2.26
N TRP A 402 -0.14 8.02 -1.42
CA TRP A 402 -0.53 7.91 0.00
C TRP A 402 -0.26 9.20 0.77
N HIS A 403 0.91 9.80 0.60
CA HIS A 403 1.19 11.09 1.25
C HIS A 403 0.25 12.21 0.76
N LYS A 404 -0.18 12.17 -0.51
CA LYS A 404 -1.23 13.08 -1.02
C LYS A 404 -2.55 12.86 -0.26
N GLN A 405 -2.97 11.60 -0.09
CA GLN A 405 -4.18 11.28 0.67
C GLN A 405 -4.10 11.75 2.14
N VAL A 406 -2.92 11.62 2.78
CA VAL A 406 -2.71 12.13 4.14
C VAL A 406 -2.92 13.65 4.21
N ILE A 407 -2.43 14.40 3.22
CA ILE A 407 -2.59 15.86 3.14
C ILE A 407 -4.05 16.24 2.94
N ILE A 408 -4.73 15.64 1.96
CA ILE A 408 -6.15 15.91 1.68
C ILE A 408 -7.00 15.58 2.92
N LEU A 409 -6.73 14.45 3.57
CA LEU A 409 -7.45 14.08 4.79
C LEU A 409 -7.14 15.05 5.94
N GLN A 410 -5.91 15.56 6.05
CA GLN A 410 -5.57 16.61 7.01
C GLN A 410 -6.36 17.89 6.75
N ASP A 411 -6.52 18.31 5.49
CA ASP A 411 -7.31 19.49 5.13
C ASP A 411 -8.80 19.31 5.47
N ILE A 412 -9.36 18.12 5.23
CA ILE A 412 -10.74 17.78 5.63
C ILE A 412 -10.90 17.91 7.15
N TYR A 413 -9.96 17.39 7.94
CA TYR A 413 -10.02 17.50 9.40
C TYR A 413 -9.80 18.93 9.88
N ASN A 414 -8.92 19.70 9.24
CA ASN A 414 -8.77 21.13 9.55
C ASN A 414 -10.07 21.91 9.27
N HIS A 415 -10.84 21.50 8.26
CA HIS A 415 -12.09 22.15 7.88
C HIS A 415 -13.29 21.73 8.74
N LEU A 416 -13.40 20.44 9.08
CA LEU A 416 -14.61 19.86 9.67
C LEU A 416 -14.44 19.38 11.12
N TYR A 417 -13.22 19.20 11.63
CA TYR A 417 -12.97 18.59 12.94
C TYR A 417 -12.44 19.61 13.95
N ASN A 418 -13.31 20.07 14.85
CA ASN A 418 -12.97 21.03 15.90
C ASN A 418 -13.31 20.48 17.29
N SER A 419 -12.36 20.49 18.22
CA SER A 419 -12.57 20.00 19.59
C SER A 419 -13.63 20.75 20.39
N THR A 420 -13.92 22.01 20.04
CA THR A 420 -14.99 22.77 20.69
C THR A 420 -16.38 22.28 20.29
N SER A 421 -16.51 21.56 19.17
CA SER A 421 -17.80 21.10 18.63
C SER A 421 -18.32 19.82 19.29
N GLY A 422 -17.79 19.44 20.45
CA GLY A 422 -18.23 18.24 21.17
C GLY A 422 -19.69 18.26 21.64
N LYS A 423 -20.27 19.45 21.82
CA LYS A 423 -21.69 19.64 22.12
C LYS A 423 -22.55 19.90 20.88
N ASP A 424 -21.91 20.25 19.76
CA ASP A 424 -22.57 20.50 18.48
C ASP A 424 -22.92 19.16 17.84
N LYS A 425 -24.18 18.73 18.02
CA LYS A 425 -24.69 17.45 17.48
C LYS A 425 -24.42 17.35 15.98
N MET A 426 -24.13 16.14 15.52
CA MET A 426 -23.80 15.80 14.12
C MET A 426 -22.47 16.36 13.58
N THR A 427 -21.69 17.10 14.36
CA THR A 427 -20.31 17.40 13.96
C THR A 427 -19.40 16.17 14.08
N LEU A 428 -18.32 16.12 13.31
CA LEU A 428 -17.34 15.02 13.37
C LEU A 428 -16.76 14.82 14.78
N PHE A 429 -16.51 15.90 15.53
CA PHE A 429 -16.00 15.76 16.90
C PHE A 429 -17.06 15.22 17.87
N HIS A 430 -18.32 15.64 17.72
CA HIS A 430 -19.44 15.07 18.47
C HIS A 430 -19.60 13.57 18.18
N LEU A 431 -19.65 13.18 16.90
CA LEU A 431 -19.77 11.78 16.50
C LEU A 431 -18.60 10.93 17.02
N ARG A 432 -17.38 11.46 16.99
CA ARG A 432 -16.20 10.81 17.57
C ARG A 432 -16.39 10.49 19.05
N ASN A 433 -17.04 11.37 19.81
CA ASN A 433 -17.27 11.17 21.24
C ASN A 433 -18.41 10.19 21.49
N VAL A 434 -19.51 10.29 20.75
CA VAL A 434 -20.67 9.39 20.90
C VAL A 434 -20.32 7.94 20.59
N PHE A 435 -19.57 7.71 19.50
CA PHE A 435 -19.20 6.37 19.03
C PHE A 435 -17.83 5.89 19.56
N GLY A 436 -17.21 6.62 20.49
CA GLY A 436 -15.99 6.17 21.16
C GLY A 436 -14.74 6.03 20.26
N HIS A 437 -14.65 6.78 19.15
CA HIS A 437 -13.50 6.76 18.24
C HIS A 437 -12.29 7.52 18.81
N HIS A 438 -11.82 7.14 20.00
CA HIS A 438 -10.89 7.96 20.77
C HIS A 438 -9.50 8.15 20.15
N ASN A 439 -9.11 7.24 19.26
CA ASN A 439 -7.83 7.29 18.53
C ASN A 439 -7.85 8.24 17.33
N VAL A 440 -9.01 8.80 16.97
CA VAL A 440 -9.09 9.87 15.96
C VAL A 440 -8.54 11.15 16.57
N THR A 441 -7.57 11.76 15.89
CA THR A 441 -6.92 12.99 16.35
C THR A 441 -6.90 14.06 15.26
N ALA A 442 -6.68 15.32 15.64
CA ALA A 442 -6.49 16.40 14.67
C ALA A 442 -5.20 16.25 13.85
N THR A 443 -4.21 15.45 14.30
CA THR A 443 -2.97 15.19 13.56
C THR A 443 -3.07 13.90 12.76
N VAL A 444 -3.61 13.99 11.55
CA VAL A 444 -3.96 12.85 10.69
C VAL A 444 -2.77 11.93 10.43
N LYS A 445 -1.57 12.45 10.16
CA LYS A 445 -0.39 11.61 9.84
C LYS A 445 -0.08 10.56 10.93
N LYS A 446 -0.38 10.84 12.20
CA LYS A 446 -0.11 9.92 13.32
C LYS A 446 -1.20 8.87 13.52
N SER A 447 -2.42 9.17 13.09
CA SER A 447 -3.62 8.35 13.29
C SER A 447 -4.38 8.07 12.00
N TYR A 448 -3.67 8.02 10.86
CA TYR A 448 -4.25 8.00 9.51
C TYR A 448 -5.37 6.97 9.36
N ASN A 449 -5.11 5.71 9.74
CA ASN A 449 -6.10 4.63 9.64
C ASN A 449 -7.37 4.94 10.44
N PHE A 450 -7.24 5.42 11.68
CA PHE A 450 -8.38 5.78 12.51
C PHE A 450 -9.17 6.96 11.91
N ASN A 451 -8.48 7.98 11.42
CA ASN A 451 -9.11 9.15 10.80
C ASN A 451 -9.84 8.80 9.49
N ALA A 452 -9.21 7.99 8.64
CA ALA A 452 -9.77 7.54 7.36
C ALA A 452 -11.01 6.65 7.58
N GLU A 453 -10.91 5.68 8.48
CA GLU A 453 -12.01 4.78 8.82
C GLU A 453 -13.17 5.51 9.52
N PHE A 454 -12.89 6.54 10.31
CA PHE A 454 -13.93 7.35 10.96
C PHE A 454 -14.65 8.26 9.96
N LEU A 455 -13.92 8.85 9.01
CA LEU A 455 -14.54 9.64 7.94
C LEU A 455 -15.45 8.76 7.09
N GLU A 456 -14.97 7.58 6.68
CA GLU A 456 -15.79 6.57 5.97
C GLU A 456 -17.06 6.20 6.75
N PHE A 457 -16.93 5.90 8.05
CA PHE A 457 -18.07 5.62 8.92
C PHE A 457 -19.11 6.76 8.92
N ALA A 458 -18.65 8.00 9.11
CA ALA A 458 -19.52 9.17 9.08
C ALA A 458 -20.22 9.31 7.72
N THR A 459 -19.46 9.22 6.63
CA THR A 459 -19.98 9.31 5.26
C THR A 459 -21.06 8.26 4.97
N HIS A 460 -20.84 7.01 5.38
CA HIS A 460 -21.82 5.94 5.23
C HIS A 460 -23.13 6.27 5.95
N GLY A 461 -23.07 6.65 7.22
CA GLY A 461 -24.26 6.97 8.00
C GLY A 461 -25.02 8.20 7.47
N PHE A 462 -24.30 9.26 7.08
CA PHE A 462 -24.91 10.45 6.49
C PHE A 462 -25.58 10.17 5.14
N ILE A 463 -24.95 9.41 4.24
CA ILE A 463 -25.51 9.06 2.93
C ILE A 463 -26.76 8.19 3.09
N ALA A 464 -26.70 7.16 3.93
CA ALA A 464 -27.84 6.27 4.15
C ALA A 464 -29.02 7.02 4.79
N ALA A 465 -28.76 7.91 5.77
CA ALA A 465 -29.79 8.77 6.33
C ALA A 465 -30.35 9.77 5.30
N TYR A 466 -29.52 10.32 4.43
CA TYR A 466 -29.99 11.24 3.39
C TYR A 466 -30.89 10.52 2.38
N ALA A 467 -30.51 9.31 1.94
CA ALA A 467 -31.38 8.49 1.09
C ALA A 467 -32.75 8.21 1.73
N LEU A 468 -32.77 7.84 3.02
CA LEU A 468 -34.02 7.61 3.76
C LEU A 468 -34.88 8.88 3.88
N HIS A 469 -34.24 10.04 4.09
CA HIS A 469 -34.92 11.33 4.09
C HIS A 469 -35.58 11.63 2.73
N LEU A 470 -34.89 11.42 1.61
CA LEU A 470 -35.41 11.68 0.27
C LEU A 470 -36.63 10.83 -0.09
N VAL A 471 -36.68 9.59 0.41
CA VAL A 471 -37.78 8.64 0.18
C VAL A 471 -38.87 8.73 1.25
N GLY A 472 -38.77 9.69 2.18
CA GLY A 472 -39.77 9.93 3.23
C GLY A 472 -39.83 8.85 4.32
N SER A 473 -38.78 8.04 4.48
CA SER A 473 -38.70 6.99 5.49
C SER A 473 -37.90 7.44 6.71
N GLN A 474 -38.38 7.06 7.91
CA GLN A 474 -37.69 7.39 9.17
C GLN A 474 -36.78 6.28 9.69
N HIS A 475 -36.82 5.07 9.09
CA HIS A 475 -36.05 3.92 9.57
C HIS A 475 -35.53 3.04 8.43
N SER A 476 -34.28 2.57 8.52
CA SER A 476 -33.64 1.65 7.55
C SER A 476 -34.31 0.28 7.41
N HIS A 477 -35.18 -0.08 8.35
CA HIS A 477 -35.92 -1.34 8.41
C HIS A 477 -37.38 -1.23 7.95
N GLN A 478 -37.85 -0.03 7.60
CA GLN A 478 -39.18 0.09 6.99
C GLN A 478 -39.17 -0.53 5.59
N PRO A 479 -40.31 -1.04 5.10
CA PRO A 479 -40.47 -1.35 3.70
C PRO A 479 -40.36 -0.04 2.92
N LEU A 480 -39.14 0.27 2.48
CA LEU A 480 -38.95 1.15 1.35
C LEU A 480 -39.77 0.56 0.19
N ASP A 481 -40.46 1.40 -0.56
CA ASP A 481 -41.18 1.00 -1.77
C ASP A 481 -40.16 0.68 -2.87
N ILE A 482 -39.41 -0.41 -2.63
CA ILE A 482 -38.33 -0.88 -3.46
C ILE A 482 -38.97 -1.63 -4.62
N PRO A 483 -38.64 -1.30 -5.87
CA PRO A 483 -39.15 -2.01 -7.03
C PRO A 483 -38.91 -3.52 -6.94
N SER A 484 -39.79 -4.32 -7.53
CA SER A 484 -39.70 -5.78 -7.47
C SER A 484 -38.63 -6.37 -8.38
N SER A 485 -38.35 -5.74 -9.53
CA SER A 485 -37.36 -6.20 -10.49
C SER A 485 -35.95 -5.71 -10.14
N LYS A 486 -34.92 -6.51 -10.47
CA LYS A 486 -33.52 -6.16 -10.21
C LYS A 486 -33.12 -4.90 -10.97
N GLU A 487 -33.52 -4.80 -12.23
CA GLU A 487 -33.23 -3.68 -13.13
C GLU A 487 -33.82 -2.37 -12.57
N ASP A 488 -35.08 -2.40 -12.12
CA ASP A 488 -35.73 -1.23 -11.54
C ASP A 488 -35.09 -0.85 -10.21
N GLN A 489 -34.64 -1.82 -9.41
CA GLN A 489 -33.88 -1.51 -8.18
C GLN A 489 -32.54 -0.84 -8.47
N VAL A 490 -31.81 -1.29 -9.50
CA VAL A 490 -30.55 -0.64 -9.92
C VAL A 490 -30.81 0.80 -10.36
N GLN A 491 -31.89 1.04 -11.13
CA GLN A 491 -32.28 2.39 -11.54
C GLN A 491 -32.73 3.25 -10.35
N TYR A 492 -33.48 2.68 -9.42
CA TYR A 492 -33.94 3.33 -8.18
C TYR A 492 -32.76 3.76 -7.31
N VAL A 493 -31.81 2.88 -7.04
CA VAL A 493 -30.60 3.21 -6.26
C VAL A 493 -29.79 4.28 -6.99
N THR A 494 -29.60 4.13 -8.31
CA THR A 494 -28.83 5.10 -9.09
C THR A 494 -29.50 6.48 -9.10
N SER A 495 -30.82 6.57 -9.15
CA SER A 495 -31.54 7.84 -9.16
C SER A 495 -31.42 8.57 -7.81
N ILE A 496 -31.56 7.85 -6.70
CA ILE A 496 -31.35 8.40 -5.35
C ILE A 496 -29.90 8.84 -5.16
N SER A 497 -28.94 8.00 -5.56
CA SER A 497 -27.51 8.34 -5.50
C SER A 497 -27.20 9.61 -6.29
N ARG A 498 -27.78 9.78 -7.49
CA ARG A 498 -27.65 11.01 -8.28
C ARG A 498 -28.21 12.22 -7.57
N GLN A 499 -29.42 12.13 -7.00
CA GLN A 499 -30.02 13.26 -6.26
C GLN A 499 -29.15 13.69 -5.07
N ILE A 500 -28.62 12.75 -4.29
CA ILE A 500 -27.72 13.04 -3.18
C ILE A 500 -26.45 13.71 -3.69
N VAL A 501 -25.81 13.13 -4.71
CA VAL A 501 -24.57 13.66 -5.26
C VAL A 501 -24.79 15.06 -5.85
N ASP A 502 -25.88 15.30 -6.57
CA ASP A 502 -26.22 16.60 -7.14
C ASP A 502 -26.39 17.70 -6.09
N ASP A 503 -26.98 17.37 -4.93
CA ASP A 503 -27.18 18.33 -3.85
C ASP A 503 -25.88 18.67 -3.07
N VAL A 504 -24.86 17.81 -3.13
CA VAL A 504 -23.59 17.98 -2.41
C VAL A 504 -22.39 18.24 -3.32
N PHE A 505 -22.48 18.02 -4.63
CA PHE A 505 -21.34 18.13 -5.53
C PHE A 505 -20.91 19.59 -5.69
N LEU A 506 -19.63 19.86 -5.43
CA LEU A 506 -19.03 21.17 -5.69
C LEU A 506 -18.16 21.09 -6.96
N PRO A 507 -18.59 21.71 -8.08
CA PRO A 507 -17.81 21.70 -9.32
C PRO A 507 -16.45 22.36 -9.11
N SER A 508 -15.48 22.01 -9.94
CA SER A 508 -14.16 22.63 -9.80
C SER A 508 -14.19 24.06 -10.35
N GLN A 509 -13.25 24.88 -9.86
CA GLN A 509 -13.11 26.26 -10.34
C GLN A 509 -12.10 26.37 -11.49
N ALA A 510 -11.77 25.27 -12.17
CA ALA A 510 -10.78 25.21 -13.25
C ALA A 510 -11.08 26.18 -14.41
N ALA A 511 -12.35 26.28 -14.81
CA ALA A 511 -12.78 27.19 -15.87
C ALA A 511 -12.40 28.66 -15.57
N ASN A 512 -12.51 29.08 -14.30
CA ASN A 512 -12.13 30.44 -13.87
C ASN A 512 -10.62 30.69 -14.00
N ILE A 513 -9.78 29.65 -13.92
CA ILE A 513 -8.34 29.73 -14.12
C ILE A 513 -8.02 29.85 -15.61
N LEU A 514 -8.71 29.09 -16.46
CA LEU A 514 -8.50 29.09 -17.91
C LEU A 514 -9.00 30.37 -18.58
N HIS A 515 -10.22 30.75 -18.21
CA HIS A 515 -11.02 31.86 -18.72
C HIS A 515 -11.26 32.82 -17.56
N SER A 516 -10.21 33.52 -17.12
CA SER A 516 -10.43 34.69 -16.26
C SER A 516 -11.38 35.61 -17.02
N PRO A 517 -12.56 35.99 -16.49
CA PRO A 517 -13.44 36.90 -17.20
C PRO A 517 -12.69 38.21 -17.33
N TYR A 518 -12.14 38.44 -18.52
CA TYR A 518 -11.43 39.66 -18.81
C TYR A 518 -12.47 40.80 -18.72
N CYS A 519 -13.64 40.61 -19.33
CA CYS A 519 -14.68 41.61 -19.52
C CYS A 519 -16.01 41.25 -18.83
N VAL A 520 -16.85 42.26 -18.55
CA VAL A 520 -18.22 42.13 -17.98
C VAL A 520 -19.15 41.21 -18.78
N CYS A 521 -18.92 41.03 -20.08
CA CYS A 521 -19.70 40.13 -20.91
C CYS A 521 -19.41 38.65 -20.64
N LYS A 522 -18.33 38.32 -19.89
CA LYS A 522 -17.86 36.97 -19.57
C LYS A 522 -17.50 36.08 -20.77
N ASP A 523 -17.64 36.60 -21.99
CA ASP A 523 -17.14 36.00 -23.22
C ASP A 523 -15.69 36.38 -23.49
N TYR A 524 -14.98 35.47 -24.16
CA TYR A 524 -13.64 35.66 -24.69
C TYR A 524 -13.75 35.70 -26.22
N VAL A 525 -13.42 36.84 -26.83
CA VAL A 525 -13.40 37.01 -28.29
C VAL A 525 -11.95 37.22 -28.72
N ASP A 526 -11.38 36.23 -29.41
CA ASP A 526 -10.03 36.34 -29.97
C ASP A 526 -9.92 37.58 -30.89
N GLU A 527 -8.74 38.22 -30.87
CA GLU A 527 -8.35 39.33 -31.75
C GLU A 527 -9.08 40.69 -31.57
N THR A 528 -9.82 40.89 -30.48
CA THR A 528 -10.46 42.20 -30.19
C THR A 528 -9.58 43.11 -29.33
N THR A 529 -9.56 44.41 -29.64
CA THR A 529 -8.84 45.40 -28.83
C THR A 529 -9.55 45.57 -27.48
N MET A 530 -8.81 45.49 -26.38
CA MET A 530 -9.34 45.57 -25.01
C MET A 530 -8.64 46.66 -24.20
N ILE A 531 -9.30 47.15 -23.14
CA ILE A 531 -8.77 48.14 -22.20
C ILE A 531 -8.70 47.60 -20.76
N CYS A 532 -7.58 47.81 -20.09
CA CYS A 532 -7.37 47.36 -18.71
C CYS A 532 -7.84 48.39 -17.69
N CYS A 533 -8.54 47.96 -16.65
CA CYS A 533 -8.87 48.82 -15.51
C CYS A 533 -7.66 48.99 -14.58
N ASP A 534 -7.25 50.22 -14.31
CA ASP A 534 -6.13 50.54 -13.40
C ASP A 534 -6.42 50.25 -11.91
N ASN A 535 -7.65 49.86 -11.57
CA ASN A 535 -7.91 49.28 -10.26
C ASN A 535 -7.51 47.80 -10.26
N THR A 536 -6.37 47.49 -9.65
CA THR A 536 -5.83 46.13 -9.49
C THR A 536 -6.76 45.16 -8.76
N HIS A 537 -7.84 45.65 -8.13
CA HIS A 537 -8.85 44.87 -7.43
C HIS A 537 -10.26 45.06 -8.04
N CYS A 538 -10.35 45.30 -9.35
CA CYS A 538 -11.64 45.39 -10.04
C CYS A 538 -12.40 44.05 -9.93
N GLN A 539 -13.65 44.10 -9.45
CA GLN A 539 -14.49 42.89 -9.30
C GLN A 539 -15.23 42.50 -10.59
N GLU A 540 -15.26 43.39 -11.59
CA GLU A 540 -16.03 43.25 -12.83
C GLU A 540 -15.19 42.74 -14.02
N GLY A 541 -13.92 42.39 -13.78
CA GLY A 541 -12.95 41.97 -14.80
C GLY A 541 -11.76 42.93 -14.90
N SER A 542 -10.58 42.41 -15.26
CA SER A 542 -9.37 43.24 -15.38
C SER A 542 -9.25 43.92 -16.74
N TRP A 543 -9.91 43.42 -17.78
CA TRP A 543 -9.72 43.80 -19.19
C TRP A 543 -11.02 43.81 -19.99
N PHE A 544 -11.51 44.96 -20.42
CA PHE A 544 -12.83 45.09 -21.01
C PHE A 544 -12.73 45.17 -22.54
N HIS A 545 -13.60 44.47 -23.28
CA HIS A 545 -13.80 44.77 -24.70
C HIS A 545 -14.24 46.23 -24.81
N LEU A 546 -13.67 46.98 -25.76
CA LEU A 546 -13.98 48.41 -25.92
C LEU A 546 -15.50 48.64 -26.06
N GLN A 547 -16.20 47.81 -26.83
CA GLN A 547 -17.66 47.87 -26.98
C GLN A 547 -18.43 47.62 -25.68
N CYS A 548 -17.98 46.68 -24.84
CA CYS A 548 -18.66 46.35 -23.57
C CYS A 548 -18.58 47.47 -22.53
N VAL A 549 -17.66 48.43 -22.70
CA VAL A 549 -17.54 49.63 -21.86
C VAL A 549 -17.81 50.92 -22.63
N GLY A 550 -18.40 50.81 -23.83
CA GLY A 550 -18.85 51.96 -24.63
C GLY A 550 -17.72 52.84 -25.18
N ILE A 551 -16.53 52.29 -25.37
CA ILE A 551 -15.38 52.99 -25.95
C ILE A 551 -15.29 52.61 -27.43
N PRO A 552 -15.28 53.58 -28.36
CA PRO A 552 -15.03 53.30 -29.77
C PRO A 552 -13.52 53.16 -30.05
N GLU A 553 -13.14 52.33 -31.03
CA GLU A 553 -11.73 51.98 -31.33
C GLU A 553 -10.85 53.19 -31.70
N ASP A 554 -11.44 54.24 -32.26
CA ASP A 554 -10.76 55.48 -32.63
C ASP A 554 -10.46 56.41 -31.43
N ARG A 555 -11.01 56.10 -30.23
CA ARG A 555 -10.90 56.95 -29.03
C ARG A 555 -10.52 56.18 -27.78
N VAL A 556 -9.60 55.22 -27.90
CA VAL A 556 -9.05 54.53 -26.73
C VAL A 556 -8.32 55.55 -25.82
N PRO A 557 -8.73 55.70 -24.55
CA PRO A 557 -8.11 56.63 -23.61
C PRO A 557 -6.61 56.35 -23.45
N LYS A 558 -5.79 57.40 -23.56
CA LYS A 558 -4.35 57.33 -23.26
C LYS A 558 -4.11 57.74 -21.81
N GLY A 559 -3.57 56.83 -20.99
CA GLY A 559 -3.31 57.05 -19.57
C GLY A 559 -4.20 56.19 -18.67
N LYS A 560 -4.36 56.59 -17.39
CA LYS A 560 -5.11 55.79 -16.41
C LYS A 560 -6.60 55.73 -16.74
N TRP A 561 -7.15 54.52 -16.81
CA TRP A 561 -8.56 54.26 -17.07
C TRP A 561 -9.18 53.36 -16.00
N TYR A 562 -10.45 53.61 -15.67
CA TYR A 562 -11.20 52.86 -14.68
C TYR A 562 -12.57 52.50 -15.24
N CYS A 563 -12.98 51.25 -15.12
CA CYS A 563 -14.25 50.74 -15.66
C CYS A 563 -15.49 51.38 -15.01
N SER A 564 -15.36 51.93 -13.81
CA SER A 564 -16.45 52.56 -13.07
C SER A 564 -15.95 53.64 -12.11
N THR A 565 -16.88 54.47 -11.63
CA THR A 565 -16.56 55.51 -10.64
C THR A 565 -16.11 54.91 -9.30
N GLU A 566 -16.60 53.72 -8.96
CA GLU A 566 -16.22 52.93 -7.78
C GLU A 566 -14.77 52.47 -7.89
N CYS A 567 -14.34 51.94 -9.05
CA CYS A 567 -12.96 51.53 -9.27
C CYS A 567 -11.98 52.71 -9.20
N ARG A 568 -12.37 53.87 -9.73
CA ARG A 568 -11.58 55.11 -9.62
C ARG A 568 -11.40 55.52 -8.15
N ARG A 569 -12.47 55.47 -7.35
CA ARG A 569 -12.46 55.79 -5.91
C ARG A 569 -11.64 54.77 -5.11
N ALA A 570 -11.79 53.48 -5.39
CA ALA A 570 -11.08 52.40 -4.70
C ALA A 570 -9.56 52.46 -4.91
N SER A 571 -9.11 52.87 -6.11
CA SER A 571 -7.68 53.01 -6.41
C SER A 571 -6.99 54.18 -5.66
N SER A 572 -7.77 55.13 -5.14
CA SER A 572 -7.27 56.37 -4.52
C SER A 572 -7.05 56.26 -3.00
N HIS A 573 -7.47 55.15 -2.36
CA HIS A 573 -7.36 54.97 -0.92
C HIS A 573 -6.29 53.94 -0.53
N LYS A 574 -5.16 54.42 0.01
CA LYS A 574 -4.24 53.60 0.83
C LYS A 574 -5.02 53.09 2.06
N LYS A 575 -5.30 51.77 2.11
CA LYS A 575 -6.09 51.14 3.19
C LYS A 575 -5.48 51.38 4.58
N LYS A 576 -6.17 52.13 5.44
CA LYS A 576 -6.13 51.91 6.90
C LYS A 576 -7.02 50.71 7.23
N LYS A 577 -6.45 49.67 7.84
CA LYS A 577 -7.19 48.54 8.43
C LYS A 577 -8.13 49.08 9.51
N SER A 578 -9.44 49.03 9.28
CA SER A 578 -10.42 49.11 10.37
C SER A 578 -11.36 47.93 10.26
N CYS A 579 -11.43 47.14 11.34
CA CYS A 579 -12.42 46.10 11.56
C CYS A 579 -13.84 46.68 11.42
N LYS A 580 -14.57 46.29 10.38
CA LYS A 580 -16.02 46.54 10.30
C LYS A 580 -16.75 45.24 10.60
N ARG A 581 -17.59 45.29 11.64
CA ARG A 581 -18.68 44.34 11.87
C ARG A 581 -19.62 44.41 10.67
N GLU A 582 -19.77 43.31 9.94
CA GLU A 582 -20.74 43.18 8.85
C GLU A 582 -22.15 43.04 9.44
N THR A 583 -23.03 43.95 9.04
CA THR A 583 -24.49 43.81 9.16
C THR A 583 -24.94 42.69 8.22
N LYS A 584 -25.40 41.56 8.79
CA LYS A 584 -25.96 40.41 8.05
C LYS A 584 -27.06 40.88 7.10
N THR A 585 -26.96 40.54 5.82
CA THR A 585 -28.07 40.71 4.87
C THR A 585 -29.22 39.75 5.24
N ASN A 586 -30.44 40.07 4.83
CA ASN A 586 -31.67 39.32 5.16
C ASN A 586 -31.67 37.87 4.60
N GLU A 587 -30.77 37.56 3.66
CA GLU A 587 -30.57 36.22 3.08
C GLU A 587 -29.65 35.32 3.92
N GLN A 588 -28.59 35.89 4.53
CA GLN A 588 -27.66 35.12 5.38
C GLN A 588 -28.28 34.65 6.70
N ALA A 589 -29.39 35.25 7.13
CA ALA A 589 -30.19 34.81 8.27
C ALA A 589 -31.04 33.56 7.99
N LYS A 590 -31.24 33.19 6.71
CA LYS A 590 -32.10 32.06 6.31
C LYS A 590 -31.35 30.75 6.04
N ILE A 591 -30.02 30.78 5.99
CA ILE A 591 -29.20 29.60 5.66
C ILE A 591 -29.16 28.64 6.86
N ASP A 592 -29.49 27.38 6.64
CA ASP A 592 -29.27 26.29 7.59
C ASP A 592 -27.80 25.83 7.53
N ARG A 593 -26.98 26.36 8.43
CA ARG A 593 -25.52 26.13 8.46
C ARG A 593 -25.18 24.71 8.91
N VAL A 594 -26.09 24.03 9.60
CA VAL A 594 -25.92 22.62 9.99
C VAL A 594 -26.12 21.71 8.78
N ARG A 595 -27.16 21.97 7.98
CA ARG A 595 -27.36 21.24 6.71
C ARG A 595 -26.14 21.41 5.80
N GLU A 596 -25.63 22.64 5.67
CA GLU A 596 -24.40 22.93 4.91
C GLU A 596 -23.17 22.16 5.44
N TYR A 597 -22.99 22.09 6.76
CA TYR A 597 -21.93 21.28 7.36
C TYR A 597 -22.06 19.80 7.01
N ASN A 598 -23.26 19.23 7.12
CA ASN A 598 -23.50 17.81 6.82
C ASN A 598 -23.28 17.48 5.33
N LYS A 599 -23.68 18.37 4.42
CA LYS A 599 -23.36 18.26 2.99
C LYS A 599 -21.85 18.23 2.74
N SER A 600 -21.10 19.08 3.45
CA SER A 600 -19.65 19.12 3.36
C SER A 600 -18.99 17.82 3.85
N VAL A 601 -19.50 17.22 4.93
CA VAL A 601 -19.05 15.89 5.39
C VAL A 601 -19.26 14.83 4.30
N ILE A 602 -20.43 14.80 3.64
CA ILE A 602 -20.72 13.86 2.54
C ILE A 602 -19.76 14.11 1.37
N PHE A 603 -19.66 15.35 0.88
CA PHE A 603 -18.85 15.69 -0.28
C PHE A 603 -17.36 15.35 -0.07
N HIS A 604 -16.79 15.74 1.06
CA HIS A 604 -15.39 15.45 1.37
C HIS A 604 -15.15 13.96 1.63
N GLY A 605 -16.12 13.28 2.26
CA GLY A 605 -16.14 11.84 2.41
C GLY A 605 -16.12 11.09 1.08
N LEU A 606 -17.04 11.42 0.17
CA LEU A 606 -17.11 10.84 -1.17
C LEU A 606 -15.83 11.10 -1.96
N ASN A 607 -15.30 12.33 -1.93
CA ASN A 607 -14.01 12.67 -2.55
C ASN A 607 -12.86 11.80 -2.04
N PHE A 608 -12.84 11.50 -0.74
CA PHE A 608 -11.83 10.61 -0.15
C PHE A 608 -12.03 9.16 -0.62
N LEU A 609 -13.28 8.68 -0.65
CA LEU A 609 -13.61 7.31 -1.03
C LEU A 609 -13.36 7.01 -2.52
N ILE A 610 -13.71 7.91 -3.45
CA ILE A 610 -13.44 7.72 -4.89
C ILE A 610 -11.94 7.66 -5.19
N ARG A 611 -11.12 8.47 -4.51
CA ARG A 611 -9.65 8.43 -4.63
C ARG A 611 -9.09 7.11 -4.13
N ARG A 612 -9.58 6.64 -2.99
CA ARG A 612 -9.19 5.34 -2.44
C ARG A 612 -9.61 4.19 -3.35
N ASP A 613 -10.80 4.26 -3.95
CA ASP A 613 -11.29 3.28 -4.91
C ASP A 613 -10.41 3.22 -6.18
N ALA A 614 -10.08 4.37 -6.78
CA ALA A 614 -9.20 4.44 -7.96
C ALA A 614 -7.83 3.78 -7.69
N ILE A 615 -7.21 4.05 -6.53
CA ILE A 615 -5.95 3.39 -6.14
C ILE A 615 -6.14 1.88 -5.99
N ARG A 616 -7.23 1.44 -5.35
CA ARG A 616 -7.49 0.01 -5.09
C ARG A 616 -7.74 -0.78 -6.37
N GLN A 617 -8.35 -0.16 -7.38
CA GLN A 617 -8.52 -0.73 -8.71
C GLN A 617 -7.27 -0.60 -9.59
N ASN A 618 -6.30 0.25 -9.21
CA ASN A 618 -5.20 0.69 -10.07
C ASN A 618 -5.71 1.35 -11.38
N ASP A 619 -6.75 2.17 -11.25
CA ASP A 619 -7.30 2.92 -12.38
C ASP A 619 -6.49 4.21 -12.57
N GLY A 620 -5.50 4.13 -13.47
CA GLY A 620 -4.57 5.21 -13.76
C GLY A 620 -5.26 6.48 -14.24
N ASN A 621 -6.26 6.36 -15.11
CA ASN A 621 -6.96 7.50 -15.67
C ASN A 621 -7.72 8.26 -14.57
N ARG A 622 -8.43 7.54 -13.70
CA ARG A 622 -9.12 8.15 -12.55
C ARG A 622 -8.14 8.80 -11.58
N MET A 623 -7.02 8.14 -11.27
CA MET A 623 -5.98 8.72 -10.42
C MET A 623 -5.44 10.04 -11.00
N ILE A 624 -5.17 10.11 -12.31
CA ILE A 624 -4.72 11.33 -12.98
C ILE A 624 -5.80 12.42 -12.99
N ALA A 625 -7.06 12.08 -13.26
CA ALA A 625 -8.17 13.04 -13.17
C ALA A 625 -8.30 13.61 -11.75
N HIS A 626 -8.11 12.79 -10.71
CA HIS A 626 -8.08 13.25 -9.32
C HIS A 626 -6.89 14.19 -9.08
N TRP A 627 -5.70 13.93 -9.63
CA TRP A 627 -4.56 14.85 -9.56
C TRP A 627 -4.83 16.21 -10.21
N LYS A 628 -5.57 16.26 -11.34
CA LYS A 628 -6.00 17.53 -11.95
C LYS A 628 -6.92 18.31 -11.00
N SER A 629 -7.90 17.64 -10.40
CA SER A 629 -8.81 18.25 -9.41
C SER A 629 -8.05 18.72 -8.15
N ASP A 630 -7.07 17.93 -7.70
CA ASP A 630 -6.21 18.24 -6.56
C ASP A 630 -5.30 19.44 -6.86
N LEU A 631 -4.79 19.59 -8.10
CA LEU A 631 -3.98 20.74 -8.51
C LEU A 631 -4.73 22.07 -8.30
N VAL A 632 -6.02 22.13 -8.65
CA VAL A 632 -6.86 23.33 -8.40
C VAL A 632 -6.90 23.65 -6.91
N THR A 633 -6.99 22.63 -6.05
CA THR A 633 -7.00 22.78 -4.60
C THR A 633 -5.64 23.21 -4.06
N PHE A 634 -4.54 22.70 -4.61
CA PHE A 634 -3.19 23.10 -4.19
C PHE A 634 -2.79 24.50 -4.67
N LEU A 635 -3.44 25.01 -5.73
CA LEU A 635 -3.25 26.38 -6.19
C LEU A 635 -3.89 27.42 -5.27
N THR A 636 -5.03 27.11 -4.66
CA THR A 636 -5.73 27.97 -3.69
C THR A 636 -5.27 27.76 -2.25
N GLY A 637 -4.72 26.58 -1.95
CA GLY A 637 -4.30 26.20 -0.60
C GLY A 637 -2.84 26.55 -0.26
N THR A 638 -2.38 26.00 0.88
CA THR A 638 -1.03 26.20 1.40
C THR A 638 0.00 25.19 0.89
N HIS A 639 -0.42 24.21 0.07
CA HIS A 639 0.38 23.06 -0.35
C HIS A 639 1.22 23.32 -1.61
N ASN A 640 1.96 24.44 -1.64
CA ASN A 640 2.74 24.89 -2.80
C ASN A 640 3.67 23.80 -3.39
N LYS A 641 4.22 22.94 -2.53
CA LYS A 641 5.07 21.83 -2.94
C LYS A 641 4.32 20.78 -3.75
N TYR A 642 3.15 20.37 -3.28
CA TYR A 642 2.32 19.41 -4.00
C TYR A 642 1.71 20.03 -5.26
N MET A 643 1.54 21.35 -5.31
CA MET A 643 1.21 22.06 -6.55
C MET A 643 2.32 21.89 -7.61
N VAL A 644 3.60 22.10 -7.26
CA VAL A 644 4.73 21.90 -8.20
C VAL A 644 4.84 20.42 -8.63
N LEU A 645 4.67 19.49 -7.70
CA LEU A 645 4.77 18.05 -7.99
C LEU A 645 3.59 17.56 -8.84
N ALA A 646 2.38 18.06 -8.59
CA ALA A 646 1.21 17.78 -9.42
C ALA A 646 1.39 18.34 -10.84
N HIS A 647 1.87 19.58 -10.98
CA HIS A 647 2.22 20.16 -12.29
C HIS A 647 3.20 19.25 -13.06
N ARG A 648 4.30 18.83 -12.43
CA ARG A 648 5.29 17.95 -13.09
C ARG A 648 4.72 16.59 -13.50
N LEU A 649 3.92 15.96 -12.64
CA LEU A 649 3.26 14.69 -12.97
C LEU A 649 2.33 14.86 -14.17
N LEU A 650 1.49 15.90 -14.15
CA LEU A 650 0.51 16.16 -15.19
C LEU A 650 1.18 16.57 -16.50
N MET A 651 2.24 17.38 -16.48
CA MET A 651 3.06 17.66 -17.66
C MET A 651 3.65 16.36 -18.24
N GLY A 652 4.21 15.51 -17.38
CA GLY A 652 4.81 14.24 -17.78
C GLY A 652 3.83 13.28 -18.47
N VAL A 653 2.57 13.25 -18.02
CA VAL A 653 1.50 12.45 -18.63
C VAL A 653 0.98 13.07 -19.93
N ASN A 654 1.11 14.40 -20.10
CA ASN A 654 0.61 15.13 -21.27
C ASN A 654 1.71 15.46 -22.30
N GLY A 655 2.76 14.64 -22.39
CA GLY A 655 3.76 14.74 -23.45
C GLY A 655 5.07 15.45 -23.08
N ALA A 656 5.29 15.79 -21.81
CA ALA A 656 6.58 16.32 -21.38
C ALA A 656 7.64 15.23 -21.07
N PHE A 657 7.23 13.96 -21.11
CA PHE A 657 8.12 12.78 -21.07
C PHE A 657 7.81 11.86 -22.25
N SER A 658 8.66 10.86 -22.48
CA SER A 658 8.44 9.85 -23.52
C SER A 658 7.14 9.08 -23.31
N ASP A 659 6.54 8.57 -24.39
CA ASP A 659 5.27 7.83 -24.35
C ASP A 659 5.31 6.66 -23.36
N ARG A 660 6.43 5.93 -23.33
CA ARG A 660 6.65 4.84 -22.37
C ARG A 660 6.57 5.34 -20.93
N ILE A 661 7.24 6.44 -20.62
CA ILE A 661 7.26 7.02 -19.27
C ILE A 661 5.90 7.60 -18.92
N ALA A 662 5.23 8.27 -19.84
CA ALA A 662 3.87 8.79 -19.64
C ALA A 662 2.90 7.66 -19.27
N LYS A 663 2.88 6.54 -20.02
CA LYS A 663 2.02 5.38 -19.72
C LYS A 663 2.40 4.73 -18.38
N THR A 664 3.68 4.60 -18.06
CA THR A 664 4.13 4.09 -16.75
C THR A 664 3.65 5.00 -15.61
N LEU A 665 3.73 6.32 -15.78
CA LEU A 665 3.27 7.30 -14.79
C LEU A 665 1.76 7.28 -14.57
N VAL A 666 0.97 6.79 -15.52
CA VAL A 666 -0.48 6.59 -15.39
C VAL A 666 -0.78 5.24 -14.72
N TRP A 667 -0.22 4.14 -15.21
CA TRP A 667 -0.71 2.79 -14.92
C TRP A 667 0.12 1.95 -13.95
N ASN A 668 1.41 2.24 -13.78
CA ASN A 668 2.33 1.45 -12.95
C ASN A 668 2.71 2.18 -11.65
N ARG A 669 1.75 2.89 -11.04
CA ARG A 669 1.95 3.68 -9.80
C ARG A 669 1.67 2.92 -8.50
N THR A 670 1.06 1.74 -8.59
CA THR A 670 0.58 0.96 -7.44
C THR A 670 1.15 -0.44 -7.42
N VAL A 671 1.12 -1.07 -6.26
CA VAL A 671 1.45 -2.49 -6.05
C VAL A 671 0.29 -3.24 -5.42
N ASN A 672 0.20 -4.53 -5.69
CA ASN A 672 -0.79 -5.46 -5.14
C ASN A 672 -0.09 -6.60 -4.40
N PRO A 673 0.19 -6.45 -3.10
CA PRO A 673 0.83 -7.50 -2.32
C PRO A 673 -0.04 -8.76 -2.17
N SER A 674 -1.37 -8.63 -2.26
CA SER A 674 -2.33 -9.73 -2.02
C SER A 674 -2.65 -10.55 -3.26
N GLY A 675 -2.51 -10.00 -4.47
CA GLY A 675 -2.90 -10.68 -5.72
C GLY A 675 -4.41 -10.91 -5.84
N CYS A 676 -5.22 -9.97 -5.37
CA CYS A 676 -6.68 -10.03 -5.53
C CYS A 676 -7.22 -8.71 -6.13
N PRO A 677 -8.39 -8.75 -6.82
CA PRO A 677 -9.07 -7.55 -7.28
C PRO A 677 -9.33 -6.54 -6.16
N GLY A 678 -9.21 -5.25 -6.45
CA GLY A 678 -9.47 -4.18 -5.49
C GLY A 678 -8.53 -4.16 -4.27
N ARG A 679 -7.33 -4.74 -4.35
CA ARG A 679 -6.32 -4.80 -3.26
C ARG A 679 -5.01 -4.09 -3.59
N ASN A 680 -5.00 -3.24 -4.61
CA ASN A 680 -3.85 -2.40 -4.92
C ASN A 680 -3.66 -1.32 -3.82
N ILE A 681 -2.40 -0.94 -3.59
CA ILE A 681 -1.98 0.13 -2.70
C ILE A 681 -0.90 0.99 -3.37
N ALA A 682 -0.80 2.25 -2.96
CA ALA A 682 0.26 3.15 -3.42
C ALA A 682 1.65 2.61 -3.06
N MET A 683 2.66 2.90 -3.89
CA MET A 683 4.02 2.40 -3.66
C MET A 683 4.67 2.99 -2.39
N ASP A 684 4.40 4.25 -2.08
CA ASP A 684 4.89 4.88 -0.85
C ASP A 684 4.22 4.29 0.41
N LEU A 685 2.96 3.84 0.34
CA LEU A 685 2.34 3.09 1.42
C LEU A 685 2.99 1.71 1.62
N GLN A 686 3.32 1.01 0.53
CA GLN A 686 4.08 -0.23 0.63
C GLN A 686 5.47 0.01 1.25
N MET A 687 6.13 1.12 0.90
CA MET A 687 7.39 1.50 1.55
C MET A 687 7.22 1.71 3.05
N GLU A 688 6.17 2.41 3.49
CA GLU A 688 5.89 2.61 4.92
C GLU A 688 5.66 1.28 5.66
N MET A 689 5.01 0.30 5.02
CA MET A 689 4.87 -1.05 5.56
C MET A 689 6.23 -1.76 5.71
N LEU A 690 7.12 -1.64 4.71
CA LEU A 690 8.48 -2.18 4.78
C LEU A 690 9.29 -1.46 5.87
N ASN A 691 9.16 -0.13 6.02
CA ASN A 691 9.80 0.68 7.05
C ASN A 691 9.37 0.23 8.45
N LYS A 692 8.07 -0.02 8.64
CA LYS A 692 7.54 -0.55 9.90
C LYS A 692 8.11 -1.94 10.21
N THR A 693 8.12 -2.83 9.22
CA THR A 693 8.69 -4.19 9.35
C THR A 693 10.17 -4.15 9.71
N TYR A 694 10.96 -3.30 9.05
CA TYR A 694 12.36 -3.06 9.38
C TYR A 694 12.53 -2.59 10.83
N LYS A 695 11.78 -1.54 11.22
CA LYS A 695 11.85 -0.97 12.57
C LYS A 695 11.51 -2.00 13.64
N GLU A 696 10.53 -2.87 13.40
CA GLU A 696 10.17 -3.97 14.28
C GLU A 696 11.28 -5.03 14.39
N ASN A 697 11.84 -5.47 13.26
CA ASN A 697 12.94 -6.43 13.22
C ASN A 697 14.19 -5.91 13.95
N VAL A 698 14.49 -4.62 13.81
CA VAL A 698 15.66 -3.99 14.42
C VAL A 698 15.50 -3.75 15.93
N ARG A 699 14.27 -3.58 16.45
CA ARG A 699 14.02 -3.40 17.91
C ARG A 699 14.65 -4.52 18.75
N VAL A 700 14.75 -5.72 18.18
CA VAL A 700 15.43 -6.89 18.77
C VAL A 700 16.88 -6.60 19.16
N SER A 701 17.55 -5.71 18.44
CA SER A 701 18.96 -5.35 18.65
C SER A 701 19.21 -4.48 19.88
N ARG A 702 18.16 -4.07 20.63
CA ARG A 702 18.23 -3.34 21.91
C ARG A 702 19.20 -2.15 21.91
N GLY A 703 19.19 -1.38 20.83
CA GLY A 703 20.03 -0.18 20.66
C GLY A 703 21.48 -0.44 20.22
N LYS A 704 21.92 -1.70 20.08
CA LYS A 704 23.21 -2.05 19.43
C LYS A 704 23.05 -2.15 17.92
N LEU A 705 22.72 -1.01 17.31
CA LEU A 705 22.65 -0.85 15.86
C LEU A 705 24.03 -0.55 15.31
N THR A 706 24.70 -1.59 14.81
CA THR A 706 25.91 -1.50 13.99
C THR A 706 25.54 -1.60 12.51
N SER A 707 26.38 -1.12 11.62
CA SER A 707 26.22 -1.26 10.16
C SER A 707 25.93 -2.70 9.73
N ALA A 708 26.67 -3.66 10.29
CA ALA A 708 26.44 -5.09 10.04
C ALA A 708 25.10 -5.62 10.56
N THR A 709 24.50 -4.96 11.55
CA THR A 709 23.17 -5.29 12.06
C THR A 709 22.09 -4.70 11.15
N ILE A 710 22.26 -3.43 10.77
CA ILE A 710 21.38 -2.71 9.84
C ILE A 710 21.26 -3.49 8.52
N ASN A 711 22.40 -3.77 7.88
CA ASN A 711 22.47 -4.48 6.59
C ASN A 711 21.78 -5.86 6.64
N ARG A 712 22.01 -6.62 7.72
CA ARG A 712 21.40 -7.96 7.88
C ARG A 712 19.88 -7.89 8.06
N HIS A 713 19.40 -6.96 8.89
CA HIS A 713 17.96 -6.80 9.14
C HIS A 713 17.23 -6.12 7.98
N SER A 714 17.92 -5.34 7.15
CA SER A 714 17.29 -4.72 5.99
C SER A 714 17.09 -5.72 4.86
N LYS A 715 18.11 -6.54 4.54
CA LYS A 715 18.04 -7.46 3.40
C LYS A 715 17.12 -8.66 3.65
N ILE A 716 16.92 -9.07 4.90
CA ILE A 716 16.01 -10.19 5.21
C ILE A 716 14.53 -9.84 4.96
N ILE A 717 14.14 -8.56 4.92
CA ILE A 717 12.72 -8.17 4.86
C ILE A 717 12.02 -8.78 3.64
N GLY A 718 12.66 -8.73 2.47
CA GLY A 718 12.06 -9.25 1.23
C GLY A 718 11.93 -10.77 1.18
N ILE A 719 12.76 -11.49 1.91
CA ILE A 719 12.81 -12.97 1.90
C ILE A 719 12.12 -13.55 3.14
N GLY A 720 12.00 -12.76 4.21
CA GLY A 720 11.51 -13.17 5.51
C GLY A 720 10.10 -13.75 5.45
N GLN A 721 9.18 -13.10 4.73
CA GLN A 721 7.82 -13.61 4.57
C GLN A 721 7.80 -14.95 3.81
N SER A 722 8.63 -15.10 2.77
CA SER A 722 8.75 -16.38 2.04
C SER A 722 9.26 -17.49 2.96
N LEU A 723 10.22 -17.20 3.84
CA LEU A 723 10.73 -18.17 4.82
C LEU A 723 9.72 -18.51 5.90
N SER A 724 8.90 -17.55 6.33
CA SER A 724 7.81 -17.80 7.27
C SER A 724 6.69 -18.64 6.64
N ASN A 725 6.30 -18.35 5.40
CA ASN A 725 5.30 -19.14 4.68
C ASN A 725 5.77 -20.58 4.46
N LEU A 726 7.03 -20.77 4.06
CA LEU A 726 7.66 -22.08 3.96
C LEU A 726 7.60 -22.84 5.30
N TYR A 727 7.91 -22.15 6.40
CA TYR A 727 7.85 -22.75 7.73
C TYR A 727 6.43 -23.20 8.13
N ASP A 728 5.44 -22.35 7.86
CA ASP A 728 4.02 -22.64 8.13
C ASP A 728 3.51 -23.83 7.30
N GLU A 729 3.94 -23.91 6.02
CA GLU A 729 3.62 -25.03 5.14
C GLU A 729 4.22 -26.35 5.64
N LEU A 730 5.52 -26.33 5.99
CA LEU A 730 6.25 -27.49 6.50
C LEU A 730 5.62 -28.03 7.78
N THR A 731 5.31 -27.16 8.72
CA THR A 731 4.80 -27.55 10.04
C THR A 731 3.29 -27.80 10.05
N SER A 732 2.61 -27.55 8.92
CA SER A 732 1.14 -27.59 8.82
C SER A 732 0.46 -26.75 9.92
N THR A 733 1.15 -25.73 10.43
CA THR A 733 0.56 -24.77 11.33
C THR A 733 -0.29 -23.85 10.50
N ARG A 734 -1.61 -23.93 10.70
CA ARG A 734 -2.41 -22.72 10.53
C ARG A 734 -1.96 -21.81 11.66
N SER A 735 -1.02 -20.92 11.39
CA SER A 735 -0.92 -19.69 12.17
C SER A 735 -2.35 -19.24 12.38
N PRO A 736 -2.82 -18.96 13.61
CA PRO A 736 -4.10 -18.29 13.77
C PRO A 736 -3.92 -16.98 13.03
N GLN A 737 -4.28 -16.97 11.76
CA GLN A 737 -4.72 -15.77 11.10
C GLN A 737 -5.86 -15.37 12.02
N SER A 738 -5.58 -14.44 12.92
CA SER A 738 -6.62 -13.51 13.32
C SER A 738 -7.09 -13.02 11.97
N ALA A 739 -8.16 -13.62 11.44
CA ALA A 739 -8.94 -12.96 10.44
C ALA A 739 -9.26 -11.66 11.14
N THR A 740 -8.55 -10.59 10.79
CA THR A 740 -9.05 -9.25 10.95
C THR A 740 -10.25 -9.23 10.02
N SER A 741 -11.33 -9.89 10.45
CA SER A 741 -12.65 -9.64 9.93
C SER A 741 -12.80 -8.14 10.04
N SER A 742 -13.08 -7.49 8.92
CA SER A 742 -13.50 -6.10 8.94
C SER A 742 -14.48 -5.95 10.10
N PRO A 743 -14.25 -5.05 11.07
CA PRO A 743 -15.12 -4.93 12.21
C PRO A 743 -16.56 -4.74 11.70
N ASP A 744 -17.49 -5.57 12.19
CA ASP A 744 -18.90 -5.40 11.85
C ASP A 744 -19.39 -4.11 12.50
N ARG A 745 -19.52 -3.06 11.70
CA ARG A 745 -19.99 -1.74 12.12
C ARG A 745 -21.49 -1.56 11.91
N THR A 746 -22.21 -2.60 11.51
CA THR A 746 -23.63 -2.48 11.15
C THR A 746 -24.42 -1.81 12.28
N THR A 747 -24.24 -2.24 13.52
CA THR A 747 -24.96 -1.65 14.67
C THR A 747 -24.66 -0.16 14.86
N ASP A 748 -23.38 0.24 14.80
CA ASP A 748 -22.98 1.63 14.97
C ASP A 748 -23.47 2.50 13.81
N THR A 749 -23.40 2.00 12.57
CA THR A 749 -23.88 2.75 11.40
C THR A 749 -25.39 2.94 11.47
N GLN A 750 -26.15 1.92 11.88
CA GLN A 750 -27.60 2.05 12.07
C GLN A 750 -27.96 3.04 13.19
N ALA A 751 -27.20 3.05 14.28
CA ALA A 751 -27.36 4.05 15.33
C ALA A 751 -27.06 5.47 14.81
N LEU A 752 -26.03 5.65 13.98
CA LEU A 752 -25.71 6.93 13.34
C LEU A 752 -26.85 7.38 12.41
N ILE A 753 -27.36 6.49 11.55
CA ILE A 753 -28.47 6.78 10.64
C ILE A 753 -29.67 7.33 11.43
N LYS A 754 -30.06 6.64 12.51
CA LYS A 754 -31.15 7.09 13.38
C LYS A 754 -30.88 8.47 13.98
N MET A 755 -29.68 8.72 14.49
CA MET A 755 -29.33 10.02 15.07
C MET A 755 -29.38 11.16 14.05
N VAL A 756 -28.95 10.91 12.81
CA VAL A 756 -28.95 11.91 11.72
C VAL A 756 -30.38 12.29 11.35
N LEU A 757 -31.27 11.28 11.25
CA LEU A 757 -32.70 11.47 10.98
C LEU A 757 -33.41 12.19 12.14
N ASP A 758 -33.22 11.73 13.39
CA ASP A 758 -33.82 12.35 14.59
C ASP A 758 -33.41 13.82 14.78
N TYR A 759 -32.23 14.20 14.26
CA TYR A 759 -31.72 15.58 14.32
C TYR A 759 -32.17 16.45 13.14
N ASN A 760 -32.95 15.91 12.20
CA ASN A 760 -33.42 16.63 11.00
C ASN A 760 -32.24 17.26 10.24
N SER A 761 -31.18 16.48 10.03
CA SER A 761 -29.90 16.97 9.50
C SER A 761 -29.96 17.48 8.06
N PHE A 762 -30.95 17.00 7.29
CA PHE A 762 -31.12 17.34 5.87
C PHE A 762 -32.38 18.16 5.56
N ASP A 763 -33.24 18.38 6.55
CA ASP A 763 -34.32 19.36 6.47
C ASP A 763 -33.74 20.77 6.31
N ASN A 764 -34.46 21.64 5.61
CA ASN A 764 -34.09 23.06 5.51
C ASN A 764 -34.69 23.83 6.69
N ILE A 765 -33.92 24.02 7.77
CA ILE A 765 -34.34 24.73 8.99
C ILE A 765 -33.61 26.09 9.05
N PRO A 766 -34.25 27.21 8.67
CA PRO A 766 -33.59 28.50 8.55
C PRO A 766 -32.93 28.97 9.85
N GLY A 767 -31.68 29.45 9.74
CA GLY A 767 -30.94 30.07 10.85
C GLY A 767 -30.29 29.10 11.83
N ARG A 768 -30.45 27.78 11.65
CA ARG A 768 -29.76 26.76 12.45
C ARG A 768 -28.24 26.82 12.19
N ALA A 769 -27.43 26.80 13.25
CA ALA A 769 -25.97 26.77 13.15
C ALA A 769 -25.33 26.04 14.34
N HIS A 770 -24.14 25.48 14.12
CA HIS A 770 -23.28 24.98 15.19
C HIS A 770 -22.55 26.14 15.87
N ASP A 771 -22.40 26.08 17.20
CA ASP A 771 -21.70 27.12 17.95
C ASP A 771 -20.23 27.23 17.51
N SER A 772 -19.61 26.09 17.21
CA SER A 772 -18.23 26.03 16.74
C SER A 772 -18.05 26.35 15.26
N PHE A 773 -19.13 26.40 14.48
CA PHE A 773 -19.11 26.68 13.04
C PHE A 773 -20.24 27.67 12.63
N PRO A 774 -20.27 28.88 13.21
CA PRO A 774 -21.42 29.79 13.11
C PRO A 774 -21.64 30.38 11.70
N GLN A 775 -20.62 30.33 10.84
CA GLN A 775 -20.64 30.88 9.48
C GLN A 775 -20.35 29.82 8.40
N PHE A 776 -20.52 28.53 8.72
CA PHE A 776 -20.19 27.45 7.80
C PHE A 776 -20.98 27.53 6.48
N GLN A 777 -20.35 27.23 5.35
CA GLN A 777 -21.01 27.12 4.04
C GLN A 777 -20.40 25.97 3.27
N HIS A 778 -21.24 25.19 2.60
CA HIS A 778 -20.79 24.14 1.71
C HIS A 778 -20.38 24.76 0.37
N GLN A 779 -19.16 25.27 0.32
CA GLN A 779 -18.60 25.90 -0.88
C GLN A 779 -17.10 25.69 -0.94
N ARG A 780 -16.56 25.71 -2.16
CA ARG A 780 -15.11 25.75 -2.34
C ARG A 780 -14.56 27.12 -1.93
N PRO A 781 -13.33 27.19 -1.39
CA PRO A 781 -12.66 28.46 -1.17
C PRO A 781 -12.61 29.29 -2.46
N PRO A 782 -12.79 30.62 -2.41
CA PRO A 782 -12.71 31.45 -3.60
C PRO A 782 -11.28 31.44 -4.19
N LEU A 783 -11.17 31.42 -5.52
CA LEU A 783 -9.89 31.63 -6.21
C LEU A 783 -9.46 33.09 -6.07
N GLU A 784 -8.38 33.33 -5.32
CA GLU A 784 -7.70 34.62 -5.33
C GLU A 784 -6.87 34.77 -6.62
N GLU A 785 -7.17 35.78 -7.42
CA GLU A 785 -6.41 36.18 -8.63
C GLU A 785 -6.16 35.04 -9.65
N PRO A 786 -7.21 34.47 -10.29
CA PRO A 786 -7.09 33.32 -11.21
C PRO A 786 -6.03 33.48 -12.31
N ALA A 787 -5.87 34.69 -12.86
CA ALA A 787 -4.86 35.01 -13.86
C ALA A 787 -3.42 34.78 -13.35
N LYS A 788 -3.13 35.06 -12.07
CA LYS A 788 -1.81 34.80 -11.48
C LYS A 788 -1.57 33.30 -11.30
N LEU A 789 -2.61 32.54 -11.00
CA LEU A 789 -2.52 31.08 -10.91
C LEU A 789 -2.20 30.46 -12.28
N LYS A 790 -2.85 30.91 -13.36
CA LYS A 790 -2.51 30.51 -14.73
C LYS A 790 -1.07 30.88 -15.09
N ALA A 791 -0.65 32.11 -14.81
CA ALA A 791 0.72 32.56 -15.04
C ALA A 791 1.77 31.74 -14.26
N LYS A 792 1.44 31.31 -13.04
CA LYS A 792 2.29 30.43 -12.22
C LYS A 792 2.49 29.07 -12.89
N LEU A 793 1.43 28.48 -13.46
CA LEU A 793 1.53 27.22 -14.19
C LEU A 793 2.37 27.36 -15.46
N ASN A 794 2.16 28.43 -16.25
CA ASN A 794 2.99 28.72 -17.43
C ASN A 794 4.46 28.87 -17.06
N LYS A 795 4.77 29.59 -15.97
CA LYS A 795 6.15 29.75 -15.51
C LYS A 795 6.81 28.42 -15.13
N LEU A 796 6.05 27.50 -14.55
CA LEU A 796 6.56 26.15 -14.22
C LEU A 796 6.81 25.34 -15.50
N THR A 797 5.94 25.45 -16.50
CA THR A 797 6.13 24.84 -17.82
C THR A 797 7.39 25.37 -18.50
N GLU A 798 7.59 26.69 -18.53
CA GLU A 798 8.78 27.31 -19.11
C GLU A 798 10.07 26.82 -18.41
N SER A 799 10.07 26.84 -17.08
CA SER A 799 11.20 26.34 -16.28
C SER A 799 11.50 24.85 -16.51
N MET A 800 10.50 24.05 -16.89
CA MET A 800 10.69 22.64 -17.22
C MET A 800 11.29 22.48 -18.62
N ALA A 801 10.81 23.24 -19.60
CA ALA A 801 11.30 23.25 -20.97
C ALA A 801 12.77 23.71 -21.03
N ASP A 802 13.08 24.86 -20.41
CA ASP A 802 14.45 25.42 -20.34
C ASP A 802 15.44 24.43 -19.73
N ARG A 803 14.98 23.65 -18.74
CA ARG A 803 15.79 22.61 -18.14
C ARG A 803 16.04 21.44 -19.08
N SER A 804 15.05 21.03 -19.88
CA SER A 804 15.26 19.97 -20.88
C SER A 804 16.32 20.42 -21.88
N HIS A 805 16.17 21.63 -22.41
CA HIS A 805 17.13 22.23 -23.34
C HIS A 805 18.54 22.35 -22.73
N LEU A 806 18.66 22.79 -21.48
CA LEU A 806 19.96 22.85 -20.78
C LEU A 806 20.62 21.46 -20.69
N VAL A 807 19.86 20.43 -20.33
CA VAL A 807 20.40 19.07 -20.22
C VAL A 807 20.78 18.53 -21.60
N GLU A 808 20.01 18.80 -22.65
CA GLU A 808 20.34 18.41 -24.02
C GLU A 808 21.61 19.11 -24.52
N SER A 809 21.71 20.43 -24.34
CA SER A 809 22.89 21.20 -24.75
C SER A 809 24.18 20.84 -24.01
N LEU A 810 24.10 20.41 -22.74
CA LEU A 810 25.26 19.90 -22.00
C LEU A 810 25.68 18.47 -22.40
N ASN A 811 24.81 17.73 -23.08
CA ASN A 811 25.07 16.36 -23.52
C ASN A 811 25.50 16.27 -24.99
N GLN A 812 25.28 17.34 -25.78
CA GLN A 812 25.88 17.54 -27.10
C GLN A 812 27.31 18.07 -26.93
#